data_AF-T1KIW4-F1
#
_entry.id   AF-T1KIW4-F1
#
_cell.length_a   1.000
_cell.length_b   1.000
_cell.length_c   1.000
_cell.angle_alpha   90.00
_cell.angle_beta   90.00
_cell.angle_gamma   90.00
#
_symmetry.space_group_name_H-M   'P 1'
#
loop_
_entity.id
_entity.type
_entity.pdbx_description
1 polymer ?
#
loop_
_entity_poly.entity_id
_entity_poly.type
_entity_poly.pdbx_seq_one_letter_code
_entity_poly.pdbx_strand_id
1 'polypeptide(L)'
;MTPGNPVCPAQFLRSVCEAILNCEHLHFNKQIFFCQSFELIHRVISQVDYKGVRDIIRFMIEKIHTIPIEANIAMLPQLDVMRKVLDYALNRNSSVLPAYLAFDEIKKKSDKWMHWKFADLFSAFVESFRPVAQMVSIINRSKLLPIVGYSSTLNQSWQLNAATAAFDLKGLLPYNNELTRPQIGLLRYVLEQPYSREMIYFMLSLTNKAKSRCPILEEQLVALIVLAMEKSENETNNQEETDYSQTQCLWQILSGHLITFIILNHISFPQLVRSLHESLAARNSKKGRDHLMWMLLQYISGSIQKTPLTDFLPFFKLHDLLYPEKDPLTGPDITKPICTHTFAISSIWIHLLKKAENEPQKVIRPIHVEFLHQTFMSTKALSSHLRILVDYLVNEFTNLCGTQNVTKYIDKLNDLIWKSHVITLDRLLLCLTLRAYEGNEAQVSLFFIQMLLLKRTDFSNRVADFVREMSPEHWKQSNWHRNHHALHIVRLFKKISMRFLVPPIQSLFFGTPPLFLCLLWKMILENDRINPIAYKILDRIGDEFTNLCGTQNVTKYIDKLNDLIWKSHVITLDRLLLCLTLRAYEGNEAQVSLFIIQMLLLKTTDFSNRVADFVREMSPEHWKQSNWHRNHHALHRKYPEKFYFEGHADISGQNMQHSYLPTYFSNICLRFIPVLDLIIHRYLELPPGSPSPLIDSLLEKYGCLDKFHDRPLTYLYETLHYYEHKMRERPTLRRKLVSIIIGAFKDIKPANWAVTDAYLNYMKRPVEDLAWNPELDYYYKLISRVVDTFQGKSPFPHVDWRFNEFANAGVHALHITCIELMALPVAANVVANNLIDLVVVGHKYIPRNTIEFWNNAIGVVLTALPEAYWSVINDRIISMMESPLLTYSPHPEPFQMMNFSDSHKSMSEMQPKQFFFIVHIVFAFYGFTLYTTDLLYHMKYHITGDSIKNDVEGKIRNLRPALQKRLRFITHLNITIIKTLLLIFRNM
;
A
#
# COMPACT_ATOMS: atom_id res chain seq x y z
N MET A 1 5.10 -70.75 -31.46
CA MET A 1 3.79 -70.07 -31.56
C MET A 1 2.88 -70.62 -30.48
N THR A 2 2.03 -69.78 -29.89
CA THR A 2 0.88 -70.17 -29.06
C THR A 2 -0.28 -69.23 -29.40
N PRO A 3 -1.55 -69.64 -29.28
CA PRO A 3 -2.68 -68.80 -29.66
C PRO A 3 -2.75 -67.54 -28.80
N GLY A 4 -3.09 -66.40 -29.41
CA GLY A 4 -3.32 -65.18 -28.67
C GLY A 4 -4.58 -65.29 -27.82
N ASN A 5 -4.46 -65.10 -26.50
CA ASN A 5 -5.64 -64.79 -25.69
C ASN A 5 -6.35 -63.57 -26.29
N PRO A 6 -7.69 -63.59 -26.45
CA PRO A 6 -8.41 -62.41 -26.90
C PRO A 6 -8.18 -61.30 -25.87
N VAL A 7 -7.61 -60.17 -26.32
CA VAL A 7 -7.40 -59.00 -25.47
C VAL A 7 -8.77 -58.37 -25.24
N CYS A 8 -9.44 -58.77 -24.16
CA CYS A 8 -10.67 -58.14 -23.70
C CYS A 8 -10.46 -56.62 -23.63
N PRO A 9 -11.36 -55.79 -24.18
CA PRO A 9 -11.20 -54.35 -24.15
C PRO A 9 -10.94 -53.84 -22.73
N ALA A 10 -9.97 -52.95 -22.55
CA ALA A 10 -9.63 -52.39 -21.24
C ALA A 10 -10.87 -51.77 -20.54
N GLN A 11 -11.79 -51.21 -21.33
CA GLN A 11 -13.07 -50.67 -20.90
C GLN A 11 -14.06 -51.75 -20.42
N PHE A 12 -14.04 -52.96 -21.01
CA PHE A 12 -14.81 -54.10 -20.51
C PHE A 12 -14.23 -54.65 -19.20
N LEU A 13 -12.90 -54.81 -19.12
CA LEU A 13 -12.22 -55.24 -17.89
C LEU A 13 -12.43 -54.24 -16.74
N ARG A 14 -12.47 -52.93 -17.05
CA ARG A 14 -12.89 -51.87 -16.14
C ARG A 14 -14.30 -52.14 -15.61
N SER A 15 -15.30 -52.29 -16.48
CA SER A 15 -16.70 -52.53 -16.06
C SER A 15 -16.87 -53.82 -15.26
N VAL A 16 -16.10 -54.87 -15.54
CA VAL A 16 -16.06 -56.10 -14.72
C VAL A 16 -15.55 -55.79 -13.30
N CYS A 17 -14.46 -55.02 -13.16
CA CYS A 17 -13.95 -54.63 -11.84
C CYS A 17 -14.93 -53.73 -11.08
N GLU A 18 -15.56 -52.77 -11.77
CA GLU A 18 -16.57 -51.87 -11.18
C GLU A 18 -17.82 -52.65 -10.74
N ALA A 19 -18.30 -53.61 -11.52
CA ALA A 19 -19.43 -54.47 -11.16
C ALA A 19 -19.12 -55.38 -9.96
N ILE A 20 -17.90 -55.92 -9.87
CA ILE A 20 -17.45 -56.70 -8.71
C ILE A 20 -17.42 -55.83 -7.44
N LEU A 21 -16.80 -54.64 -7.51
CA LEU A 21 -16.62 -53.76 -6.35
C LEU A 21 -17.94 -53.19 -5.81
N ASN A 22 -18.89 -52.90 -6.71
CA ASN A 22 -20.23 -52.43 -6.36
C ASN A 22 -21.22 -53.57 -6.04
N CYS A 23 -20.82 -54.83 -6.11
CA CYS A 23 -21.69 -55.96 -5.79
C CYS A 23 -22.07 -55.94 -4.30
N GLU A 24 -23.37 -55.94 -3.99
CA GLU A 24 -23.91 -56.01 -2.62
C GLU A 24 -23.44 -57.28 -1.87
N HIS A 25 -23.16 -58.36 -2.59
CA HIS A 25 -22.66 -59.60 -2.02
C HIS A 25 -21.15 -59.58 -1.73
N LEU A 26 -20.41 -58.55 -2.15
CA LEU A 26 -19.00 -58.36 -1.79
C LEU A 26 -18.90 -57.78 -0.37
N HIS A 27 -19.08 -58.66 0.61
CA HIS A 27 -19.05 -58.40 2.05
C HIS A 27 -18.03 -59.31 2.74
N PHE A 28 -17.31 -58.80 3.75
CA PHE A 28 -16.18 -59.49 4.39
C PHE A 28 -16.54 -60.87 4.99
N ASN A 29 -17.79 -61.03 5.44
CA ASN A 29 -18.33 -62.29 5.99
C ASN A 29 -18.36 -63.42 4.94
N LYS A 30 -18.40 -63.11 3.63
CA LYS A 30 -18.37 -64.10 2.53
C LYS A 30 -16.93 -64.34 2.05
N GLN A 31 -16.07 -64.83 2.95
CA GLN A 31 -14.62 -64.99 2.76
C GLN A 31 -14.21 -65.51 1.38
N ILE A 32 -14.76 -66.65 0.94
CA ILE A 32 -14.38 -67.30 -0.33
C ILE A 32 -14.67 -66.38 -1.53
N PHE A 33 -15.89 -65.83 -1.59
CA PHE A 33 -16.29 -64.91 -2.66
C PHE A 33 -15.42 -63.64 -2.66
N PHE A 34 -15.20 -63.05 -1.49
CA PHE A 34 -14.37 -61.86 -1.33
C PHE A 34 -12.93 -62.08 -1.82
N CYS A 35 -12.26 -63.15 -1.37
CA CYS A 35 -10.91 -63.47 -1.78
C CYS A 35 -10.81 -63.79 -3.28
N GLN A 36 -11.77 -64.52 -3.85
CA GLN A 36 -11.78 -64.82 -5.29
C GLN A 36 -12.04 -63.55 -6.13
N SER A 37 -12.92 -62.65 -5.69
CA SER A 37 -13.16 -61.35 -6.33
C SER A 37 -11.90 -60.49 -6.39
N PHE A 38 -11.17 -60.33 -5.28
CA PHE A 38 -9.94 -59.52 -5.28
C PHE A 38 -8.76 -60.20 -5.97
N GLU A 39 -8.65 -61.53 -5.96
CA GLU A 39 -7.64 -62.24 -6.75
C GLU A 39 -7.92 -62.16 -8.27
N LEU A 40 -9.18 -62.09 -8.69
CA LEU A 40 -9.56 -61.80 -10.07
C LEU A 40 -9.16 -60.36 -10.46
N ILE A 41 -9.48 -59.37 -9.61
CA ILE A 41 -9.06 -57.97 -9.81
C ILE A 41 -7.53 -57.88 -9.93
N HIS A 42 -6.77 -58.54 -9.04
CA HIS A 42 -5.31 -58.59 -9.09
C HIS A 42 -4.74 -59.06 -10.44
N ARG A 43 -5.42 -60.02 -11.10
CA ARG A 43 -4.99 -60.56 -12.40
C ARG A 43 -5.30 -59.61 -13.57
N VAL A 44 -6.43 -58.90 -13.54
CA VAL A 44 -6.88 -58.06 -14.67
C VAL A 44 -6.47 -56.58 -14.56
N ILE A 45 -6.19 -56.06 -13.36
CA ILE A 45 -5.91 -54.63 -13.12
C ILE A 45 -4.74 -54.06 -13.95
N SER A 46 -3.79 -54.91 -14.37
CA SER A 46 -2.68 -54.51 -15.25
C SER A 46 -3.08 -54.21 -16.71
N GLN A 47 -4.29 -54.60 -17.11
CA GLN A 47 -4.88 -54.41 -18.44
C GLN A 47 -5.99 -53.34 -18.46
N VAL A 48 -6.39 -52.84 -17.28
CA VAL A 48 -7.36 -51.74 -17.13
C VAL A 48 -6.68 -50.41 -17.45
N ASP A 49 -7.44 -49.44 -17.96
CA ASP A 49 -6.94 -48.09 -18.23
C ASP A 49 -6.59 -47.35 -16.93
N TYR A 50 -5.67 -46.38 -16.97
CA TYR A 50 -5.16 -45.71 -15.77
C TYR A 50 -6.21 -44.90 -14.99
N LYS A 51 -7.31 -44.46 -15.63
CA LYS A 51 -8.45 -43.83 -14.95
C LYS A 51 -9.31 -44.91 -14.29
N GLY A 52 -9.55 -46.04 -14.98
CA GLY A 52 -10.18 -47.23 -14.38
C GLY A 52 -9.43 -47.75 -13.16
N VAL A 53 -8.09 -47.78 -13.18
CA VAL A 53 -7.27 -48.18 -12.02
C VAL A 53 -7.39 -47.17 -10.87
N ARG A 54 -7.41 -45.86 -11.14
CA ARG A 54 -7.72 -44.83 -10.12
C ARG A 54 -9.09 -45.09 -9.49
N ASP A 55 -10.11 -45.35 -10.32
CA ASP A 55 -11.48 -45.54 -9.87
C ASP A 55 -11.63 -46.83 -9.03
N ILE A 56 -10.92 -47.90 -9.39
CA ILE A 56 -10.75 -49.12 -8.57
C ILE A 56 -10.14 -48.78 -7.19
N ILE A 57 -9.04 -48.02 -7.14
CA ILE A 57 -8.40 -47.60 -5.88
C ILE A 57 -9.41 -46.80 -5.03
N ARG A 58 -10.16 -45.87 -5.62
CA ARG A 58 -11.18 -45.07 -4.95
C ARG A 58 -12.26 -45.94 -4.29
N PHE A 59 -12.80 -46.92 -5.00
CA PHE A 59 -13.78 -47.88 -4.49
C PHE A 59 -13.21 -48.81 -3.41
N MET A 60 -11.94 -49.24 -3.55
CA MET A 60 -11.27 -50.03 -2.51
C MET A 60 -11.10 -49.25 -1.21
N ILE A 61 -10.73 -47.97 -1.29
CA ILE A 61 -10.68 -47.09 -0.12
C ILE A 61 -12.06 -46.89 0.49
N GLU A 62 -13.14 -46.79 -0.29
CA GLU A 62 -14.52 -46.82 0.24
C GLU A 62 -14.81 -48.11 1.02
N LYS A 63 -14.47 -49.29 0.49
CA LYS A 63 -14.64 -50.57 1.20
C LYS A 63 -13.77 -50.67 2.47
N ILE A 64 -12.57 -50.10 2.53
CA ILE A 64 -11.76 -50.04 3.77
C ILE A 64 -12.51 -49.33 4.90
N HIS A 65 -13.20 -48.23 4.61
CA HIS A 65 -13.99 -47.48 5.60
C HIS A 65 -15.27 -48.20 6.06
N THR A 66 -15.60 -49.37 5.48
CA THR A 66 -16.70 -50.24 5.94
C THR A 66 -16.23 -51.41 6.81
N ILE A 67 -14.94 -51.50 7.14
CA ILE A 67 -14.40 -52.50 8.06
C ILE A 67 -14.71 -52.08 9.52
N PRO A 68 -15.29 -52.95 10.37
CA PRO A 68 -15.48 -52.67 11.80
C PRO A 68 -14.17 -52.40 12.54
N ILE A 69 -14.23 -51.68 13.67
CA ILE A 69 -13.04 -51.38 14.47
C ILE A 69 -12.58 -52.64 15.22
N GLU A 70 -13.51 -53.50 15.59
CA GLU A 70 -13.31 -54.80 16.25
C GLU A 70 -12.96 -55.94 15.26
N ALA A 71 -12.47 -55.61 14.07
CA ALA A 71 -12.18 -56.59 13.01
C ALA A 71 -11.18 -57.66 13.48
N ASN A 72 -11.67 -58.89 13.60
CA ASN A 72 -10.98 -60.01 14.23
C ASN A 72 -9.97 -60.70 13.27
N ILE A 73 -9.03 -61.45 13.82
CA ILE A 73 -7.99 -62.24 13.14
C ILE A 73 -8.57 -63.11 12.00
N ALA A 74 -9.79 -63.62 12.18
CA ALA A 74 -10.53 -64.40 11.17
C ALA A 74 -10.79 -63.65 9.83
N MET A 75 -10.65 -62.32 9.80
CA MET A 75 -10.83 -61.50 8.60
C MET A 75 -9.52 -61.24 7.83
N LEU A 76 -8.36 -61.65 8.37
CA LEU A 76 -7.06 -61.38 7.75
C LEU A 76 -6.94 -61.84 6.30
N PRO A 77 -7.39 -63.05 5.88
CA PRO A 77 -7.27 -63.49 4.50
C PRO A 77 -7.95 -62.55 3.49
N GLN A 78 -9.13 -62.01 3.84
CA GLN A 78 -9.85 -61.02 3.05
C GLN A 78 -9.02 -59.73 2.91
N LEU A 79 -8.46 -59.26 4.03
CA LEU A 79 -7.65 -58.04 4.08
C LEU A 79 -6.31 -58.20 3.34
N ASP A 80 -5.68 -59.37 3.39
CA ASP A 80 -4.41 -59.67 2.72
C ASP A 80 -4.56 -59.68 1.19
N VAL A 81 -5.60 -60.31 0.64
CA VAL A 81 -5.83 -60.26 -0.82
C VAL A 81 -6.20 -58.84 -1.27
N MET A 82 -6.94 -58.08 -0.46
CA MET A 82 -7.24 -56.68 -0.77
C MET A 82 -5.99 -55.78 -0.69
N ARG A 83 -5.10 -56.03 0.28
CA ARG A 83 -3.81 -55.32 0.41
C ARG A 83 -2.89 -55.63 -0.77
N LYS A 84 -2.77 -56.90 -1.17
CA LYS A 84 -2.01 -57.35 -2.35
C LYS A 84 -2.38 -56.59 -3.63
N VAL A 85 -3.67 -56.30 -3.84
CA VAL A 85 -4.13 -55.47 -4.97
C VAL A 85 -3.64 -54.01 -4.84
N LEU A 86 -3.71 -53.42 -3.65
CA LEU A 86 -3.21 -52.06 -3.39
C LEU A 86 -1.68 -51.97 -3.51
N ASP A 87 -0.94 -52.92 -2.94
CA ASP A 87 0.52 -53.01 -3.07
C ASP A 87 0.94 -53.06 -4.56
N TYR A 88 0.25 -53.84 -5.39
CA TYR A 88 0.49 -53.88 -6.84
C TYR A 88 0.14 -52.56 -7.54
N ALA A 89 -0.99 -51.93 -7.19
CA ALA A 89 -1.49 -50.73 -7.85
C ALA A 89 -0.68 -49.46 -7.48
N LEU A 90 -0.22 -49.35 -6.23
CA LEU A 90 0.56 -48.23 -5.71
C LEU A 90 2.06 -48.34 -6.05
N ASN A 91 2.55 -49.53 -6.40
CA ASN A 91 3.95 -49.75 -6.76
C ASN A 91 4.30 -49.02 -8.08
N ARG A 92 5.09 -47.95 -7.99
CA ARG A 92 5.60 -47.15 -9.14
C ARG A 92 6.28 -47.99 -10.23
N ASN A 93 6.80 -49.18 -9.92
CA ASN A 93 7.41 -50.08 -10.90
C ASN A 93 6.39 -50.95 -11.65
N SER A 94 5.17 -51.20 -11.13
CA SER A 94 4.07 -51.76 -11.93
C SER A 94 3.61 -50.76 -12.99
N SER A 95 3.58 -49.47 -12.61
CA SER A 95 3.30 -48.33 -13.49
C SER A 95 1.87 -48.36 -14.06
N VAL A 96 0.92 -49.04 -13.41
CA VAL A 96 -0.47 -49.15 -13.90
C VAL A 96 -1.21 -47.81 -13.99
N LEU A 97 -0.93 -46.86 -13.09
CA LEU A 97 -1.38 -45.46 -13.16
C LEU A 97 -0.27 -44.48 -12.71
N PRO A 98 -0.41 -43.16 -12.97
CA PRO A 98 0.47 -42.15 -12.37
C PRO A 98 0.29 -42.15 -10.85
N ALA A 99 1.38 -42.29 -10.09
CA ALA A 99 1.30 -42.35 -8.63
C ALA A 99 0.61 -41.11 -8.02
N TYR A 100 0.77 -39.94 -8.64
CA TYR A 100 0.07 -38.70 -8.28
C TYR A 100 -1.47 -38.84 -8.24
N LEU A 101 -2.07 -39.63 -9.14
CA LEU A 101 -3.53 -39.84 -9.16
C LEU A 101 -4.00 -40.80 -8.06
N ALA A 102 -3.18 -41.79 -7.68
CA ALA A 102 -3.48 -42.63 -6.52
C ALA A 102 -3.36 -41.83 -5.21
N PHE A 103 -2.34 -40.96 -5.13
CA PHE A 103 -2.09 -40.09 -3.98
C PHE A 103 -3.26 -39.14 -3.71
N ASP A 104 -3.77 -38.49 -4.77
CA ASP A 104 -4.92 -37.57 -4.70
C ASP A 104 -6.19 -38.26 -4.15
N GLU A 105 -6.52 -39.48 -4.61
CA GLU A 105 -7.66 -40.25 -4.09
C GLU A 105 -7.46 -40.77 -2.65
N ILE A 106 -6.23 -41.06 -2.23
CA ILE A 106 -5.91 -41.40 -0.83
C ILE A 106 -6.08 -40.16 0.06
N LYS A 107 -5.56 -39.00 -0.35
CA LYS A 107 -5.62 -37.76 0.43
C LYS A 107 -7.02 -37.18 0.55
N LYS A 108 -7.87 -37.27 -0.48
CA LYS A 108 -9.30 -36.89 -0.40
C LYS A 108 -10.10 -37.64 0.67
N LYS A 109 -9.53 -38.70 1.26
CA LYS A 109 -10.21 -39.58 2.22
C LYS A 109 -9.40 -39.80 3.50
N SER A 110 -8.30 -39.07 3.73
CA SER A 110 -7.42 -39.28 4.89
C SER A 110 -8.03 -38.86 6.23
N ASP A 111 -9.12 -38.09 6.22
CA ASP A 111 -9.76 -37.54 7.42
C ASP A 111 -10.69 -38.56 8.11
N LYS A 112 -10.82 -39.76 7.54
CA LYS A 112 -11.58 -40.88 8.08
C LYS A 112 -10.63 -41.97 8.61
N TRP A 113 -11.12 -42.78 9.55
CA TRP A 113 -10.34 -43.86 10.15
C TRP A 113 -9.91 -44.90 9.12
N MET A 114 -8.59 -45.13 9.04
CA MET A 114 -7.99 -46.16 8.19
C MET A 114 -7.66 -47.39 9.03
N HIS A 115 -8.17 -48.56 8.63
CA HIS A 115 -7.87 -49.82 9.29
C HIS A 115 -6.36 -50.13 9.28
N TRP A 116 -5.80 -50.49 10.44
CA TRP A 116 -4.36 -50.62 10.71
C TRP A 116 -3.56 -51.38 9.65
N LYS A 117 -4.13 -52.47 9.11
CA LYS A 117 -3.55 -53.33 8.06
C LYS A 117 -3.19 -52.62 6.74
N PHE A 118 -3.68 -51.41 6.51
CA PHE A 118 -3.37 -50.57 5.34
C PHE A 118 -2.73 -49.21 5.72
N ALA A 119 -2.68 -48.87 7.01
CA ALA A 119 -2.24 -47.56 7.47
C ALA A 119 -0.74 -47.34 7.21
N ASP A 120 0.07 -48.39 7.35
CA ASP A 120 1.49 -48.42 6.99
C ASP A 120 1.70 -48.16 5.49
N LEU A 121 0.97 -48.87 4.62
CA LEU A 121 1.03 -48.75 3.17
C LEU A 121 0.65 -47.34 2.70
N PHE A 122 -0.49 -46.83 3.15
CA PHE A 122 -0.93 -45.48 2.76
C PHE A 122 -0.05 -44.38 3.36
N SER A 123 0.42 -44.52 4.60
CA SER A 123 1.33 -43.55 5.21
C SER A 123 2.65 -43.47 4.44
N ALA A 124 3.33 -44.61 4.20
CA ALA A 124 4.57 -44.64 3.45
C ALA A 124 4.40 -44.16 1.99
N PHE A 125 3.26 -44.49 1.36
CA PHE A 125 2.95 -44.00 0.01
C PHE A 125 2.71 -42.49 -0.02
N VAL A 126 2.01 -41.92 0.97
CA VAL A 126 1.84 -40.46 1.11
C VAL A 126 3.17 -39.77 1.39
N GLU A 127 3.98 -40.31 2.30
CA GLU A 127 5.27 -39.74 2.70
C GLU A 127 6.25 -39.69 1.52
N SER A 128 6.16 -40.62 0.57
CA SER A 128 6.94 -40.60 -0.69
C SER A 128 6.76 -39.33 -1.54
N PHE A 129 5.76 -38.49 -1.25
CA PHE A 129 5.54 -37.19 -1.91
C PHE A 129 6.08 -35.99 -1.11
N ARG A 130 6.65 -36.14 0.10
CA ARG A 130 7.22 -35.01 0.86
C ARG A 130 8.32 -34.27 0.07
N PRO A 131 9.25 -34.93 -0.63
CA PRO A 131 10.22 -34.22 -1.48
C PRO A 131 9.57 -33.42 -2.62
N VAL A 132 8.47 -33.91 -3.21
CA VAL A 132 7.70 -33.14 -4.21
C VAL A 132 7.07 -31.90 -3.56
N ALA A 133 6.50 -32.04 -2.35
CA ALA A 133 5.93 -30.95 -1.59
C ALA A 133 6.98 -29.87 -1.24
N GLN A 134 8.19 -30.29 -0.84
CA GLN A 134 9.33 -29.40 -0.60
C GLN A 134 9.75 -28.67 -1.89
N MET A 135 9.90 -29.38 -3.02
CA MET A 135 10.29 -28.79 -4.31
C MET A 135 9.30 -27.76 -4.87
N VAL A 136 8.02 -27.80 -4.48
CA VAL A 136 7.00 -26.80 -4.87
C VAL A 136 6.65 -25.81 -3.76
N SER A 137 7.50 -25.73 -2.72
CA SER A 137 7.34 -24.80 -1.59
C SER A 137 8.47 -23.78 -1.55
N ILE A 138 8.14 -22.53 -1.20
CA ILE A 138 9.15 -21.53 -0.81
C ILE A 138 9.62 -21.86 0.61
N ILE A 139 10.93 -21.95 0.82
CA ILE A 139 11.53 -22.28 2.13
C ILE A 139 11.17 -21.17 3.13
N ASN A 140 10.72 -21.57 4.32
CA ASN A 140 10.19 -20.69 5.40
C ASN A 140 9.21 -19.60 4.92
N ARG A 141 8.35 -19.85 3.91
CA ARG A 141 7.31 -18.90 3.44
C ARG A 141 6.45 -18.32 4.59
N SER A 142 6.24 -19.11 5.64
CA SER A 142 5.60 -18.77 6.92
C SER A 142 6.25 -17.61 7.69
N LYS A 143 7.50 -17.25 7.35
CA LYS A 143 8.36 -16.30 8.06
C LYS A 143 8.75 -15.08 7.23
N LEU A 144 8.55 -15.14 5.90
CA LEU A 144 8.79 -14.00 5.01
C LEU A 144 7.70 -12.94 5.25
N LEU A 145 8.09 -11.66 5.25
CA LEU A 145 7.18 -10.54 5.46
C LEU A 145 7.30 -9.52 4.31
N PRO A 146 6.18 -9.02 3.76
CA PRO A 146 6.20 -8.04 2.69
C PRO A 146 6.53 -6.64 3.21
N ILE A 147 7.12 -5.79 2.37
CA ILE A 147 7.12 -4.34 2.62
C ILE A 147 5.85 -3.74 2.01
N VAL A 148 4.90 -3.44 2.89
CA VAL A 148 3.57 -2.95 2.54
C VAL A 148 3.67 -1.62 1.78
N GLY A 149 3.10 -1.56 0.58
CA GLY A 149 3.12 -0.35 -0.26
C GLY A 149 4.36 -0.20 -1.16
N TYR A 150 5.33 -1.12 -1.10
CA TYR A 150 6.45 -1.13 -2.06
C TYR A 150 6.13 -1.89 -3.36
N SER A 151 5.48 -3.06 -3.26
CA SER A 151 5.26 -3.90 -4.43
C SER A 151 4.09 -3.42 -5.29
N SER A 152 4.40 -2.83 -6.45
CA SER A 152 3.43 -2.53 -7.51
C SER A 152 2.76 -3.79 -8.08
N THR A 153 3.39 -4.96 -7.93
CA THR A 153 2.78 -6.26 -8.19
C THR A 153 2.25 -6.88 -6.91
N LEU A 154 0.94 -6.96 -6.79
CA LEU A 154 0.26 -7.74 -5.75
C LEU A 154 0.44 -9.24 -6.09
N ASN A 155 1.51 -9.83 -5.58
CA ASN A 155 1.95 -11.18 -5.94
C ASN A 155 1.17 -12.27 -5.17
N GLN A 156 0.71 -13.31 -5.89
CA GLN A 156 -0.02 -14.47 -5.35
C GLN A 156 0.71 -15.17 -4.18
N SER A 157 2.03 -15.01 -4.05
CA SER A 157 2.82 -15.41 -2.88
C SER A 157 2.24 -15.00 -1.52
N TRP A 158 1.48 -13.90 -1.46
CA TRP A 158 0.87 -13.38 -0.23
C TRP A 158 -0.62 -13.73 -0.05
N GLN A 159 -1.25 -14.44 -0.98
CA GLN A 159 -2.67 -14.78 -0.88
C GLN A 159 -2.94 -15.84 0.19
N LEU A 160 -3.98 -15.58 0.98
CA LEU A 160 -4.48 -16.39 2.09
C LEU A 160 -5.96 -16.70 1.88
N ASN A 161 -6.39 -17.89 2.27
CA ASN A 161 -7.81 -18.27 2.21
C ASN A 161 -8.62 -17.49 3.26
N ALA A 162 -9.64 -16.73 2.84
CA ALA A 162 -10.45 -15.86 3.71
C ALA A 162 -11.24 -16.57 4.82
N ALA A 163 -11.33 -17.90 4.79
CA ALA A 163 -12.03 -18.73 5.77
C ALA A 163 -11.09 -19.55 6.68
N THR A 164 -9.79 -19.67 6.36
CA THR A 164 -8.80 -20.41 7.20
C THR A 164 -7.52 -19.63 7.52
N ALA A 165 -7.27 -18.49 6.86
CA ALA A 165 -6.03 -17.72 6.88
C ALA A 165 -4.76 -18.50 6.47
N ALA A 166 -4.87 -19.74 6.00
CA ALA A 166 -3.75 -20.51 5.47
C ALA A 166 -3.41 -20.05 4.05
N PHE A 167 -2.18 -20.34 3.59
CA PHE A 167 -1.82 -20.13 2.19
C PHE A 167 -2.68 -20.97 1.25
N ASP A 168 -2.99 -20.45 0.06
CA ASP A 168 -3.46 -21.32 -1.02
C ASP A 168 -2.30 -22.16 -1.55
N LEU A 169 -2.49 -23.48 -1.60
CA LEU A 169 -1.45 -24.47 -1.91
C LEU A 169 -1.94 -25.42 -3.01
N LYS A 170 -1.13 -25.59 -4.06
CA LYS A 170 -1.55 -26.28 -5.28
C LYS A 170 -1.57 -27.81 -5.10
N GLY A 171 -2.74 -28.35 -4.78
CA GLY A 171 -2.97 -29.81 -4.66
C GLY A 171 -2.71 -30.36 -3.27
N LEU A 172 -3.08 -31.61 -3.02
CA LEU A 172 -3.13 -32.22 -1.68
C LEU A 172 -1.78 -32.76 -1.17
N LEU A 173 -0.66 -32.24 -1.67
CA LEU A 173 0.70 -32.70 -1.32
C LEU A 173 0.96 -32.65 0.20
N PRO A 174 1.85 -33.50 0.75
CA PRO A 174 2.16 -33.53 2.17
C PRO A 174 3.12 -32.39 2.56
N TYR A 175 2.61 -31.15 2.44
CA TYR A 175 3.32 -29.93 2.80
C TYR A 175 3.76 -29.91 4.28
N ASN A 176 4.80 -29.14 4.57
CA ASN A 176 5.21 -28.88 5.94
C ASN A 176 4.08 -28.19 6.72
N ASN A 177 3.87 -28.61 7.97
CA ASN A 177 2.77 -28.15 8.82
C ASN A 177 2.72 -26.62 9.02
N GLU A 178 3.82 -25.90 8.80
CA GLU A 178 3.81 -24.43 8.86
C GLU A 178 3.04 -23.78 7.72
N LEU A 179 2.98 -24.39 6.54
CA LEU A 179 2.34 -23.84 5.35
C LEU A 179 0.82 -24.06 5.35
N THR A 180 0.36 -25.14 5.98
CA THR A 180 -1.06 -25.52 6.08
C THR A 180 -1.79 -24.88 7.26
N ARG A 181 -1.05 -24.25 8.20
CA ARG A 181 -1.61 -23.53 9.34
C ARG A 181 -2.13 -22.13 8.96
N PRO A 182 -3.04 -21.55 9.76
CA PRO A 182 -3.40 -20.13 9.66
C PRO A 182 -2.19 -19.19 9.80
N GLN A 183 -1.95 -18.32 8.81
CA GLN A 183 -0.80 -17.39 8.76
C GLN A 183 -1.09 -16.09 9.54
N ILE A 184 -1.52 -16.23 10.79
CA ILE A 184 -2.01 -15.11 11.61
C ILE A 184 -0.94 -14.04 11.87
N GLY A 185 0.34 -14.44 12.04
CA GLY A 185 1.44 -13.50 12.24
C GLY A 185 1.65 -12.55 11.04
N LEU A 186 1.62 -13.11 9.82
CA LEU A 186 1.71 -12.35 8.57
C LEU A 186 0.52 -11.39 8.41
N LEU A 187 -0.70 -11.85 8.68
CA LEU A 187 -1.91 -11.00 8.58
C LEU A 187 -1.91 -9.86 9.62
N ARG A 188 -1.48 -10.13 10.87
CA ARG A 188 -1.35 -9.10 11.91
C ARG A 188 -0.27 -8.08 11.56
N TYR A 189 0.91 -8.52 11.14
CA TYR A 189 2.00 -7.62 10.71
C TYR A 189 1.53 -6.64 9.63
N VAL A 190 0.77 -7.10 8.63
CA VAL A 190 0.22 -6.24 7.58
C VAL A 190 -0.86 -5.30 8.13
N LEU A 191 -1.77 -5.79 8.99
CA LEU A 191 -2.80 -4.95 9.65
C LEU A 191 -2.23 -3.86 10.58
N GLU A 192 -1.02 -4.06 11.13
CA GLU A 192 -0.29 -3.07 11.92
C GLU A 192 0.40 -2.00 11.05
N GLN A 193 0.53 -2.17 9.72
CA GLN A 193 1.13 -1.16 8.85
C GLN A 193 0.12 -0.07 8.40
N PRO A 194 0.52 1.22 8.38
CA PRO A 194 -0.21 2.26 7.67
C PRO A 194 -0.44 1.94 6.19
N TYR A 195 -1.57 2.41 5.65
CA TYR A 195 -1.99 2.26 4.24
C TYR A 195 -2.09 0.80 3.72
N SER A 196 -2.03 -0.20 4.60
CA SER A 196 -2.07 -1.63 4.26
C SER A 196 -3.37 -2.14 3.61
N ARG A 197 -4.44 -1.32 3.62
CA ARG A 197 -5.79 -1.67 3.11
C ARG A 197 -5.75 -2.46 1.80
N GLU A 198 -5.10 -1.96 0.76
CA GLU A 198 -5.14 -2.60 -0.57
C GLU A 198 -4.45 -3.97 -0.56
N MET A 199 -3.38 -4.11 0.23
CA MET A 199 -2.74 -5.40 0.45
C MET A 199 -3.64 -6.36 1.23
N ILE A 200 -4.37 -5.91 2.26
CA ILE A 200 -5.32 -6.75 3.02
C ILE A 200 -6.45 -7.26 2.10
N TYR A 201 -6.99 -6.38 1.26
CA TYR A 201 -8.01 -6.74 0.27
C TYR A 201 -7.49 -7.82 -0.70
N PHE A 202 -6.28 -7.66 -1.21
CA PHE A 202 -5.65 -8.64 -2.09
C PHE A 202 -5.35 -9.97 -1.39
N MET A 203 -4.71 -9.93 -0.21
CA MET A 203 -4.31 -11.11 0.56
C MET A 203 -5.51 -12.00 0.88
N LEU A 204 -6.61 -11.40 1.35
CA LEU A 204 -7.85 -12.12 1.68
C LEU A 204 -8.83 -12.22 0.50
N SER A 205 -8.43 -11.82 -0.71
CA SER A 205 -9.27 -11.80 -1.93
C SER A 205 -10.65 -11.14 -1.75
N LEU A 206 -10.72 -10.11 -0.90
CA LEU A 206 -11.94 -9.34 -0.63
C LEU A 206 -12.29 -8.45 -1.83
N THR A 207 -13.58 -8.21 -2.06
CA THR A 207 -14.03 -7.31 -3.12
C THR A 207 -15.04 -6.29 -2.62
N ASN A 208 -14.91 -5.04 -3.09
CA ASN A 208 -15.82 -3.93 -2.76
C ASN A 208 -17.28 -4.13 -3.24
N LYS A 209 -17.57 -5.22 -3.95
CA LYS A 209 -18.89 -5.53 -4.53
C LYS A 209 -19.65 -6.62 -3.74
N ALA A 210 -18.94 -7.54 -3.08
CA ALA A 210 -19.56 -8.62 -2.32
C ALA A 210 -19.64 -8.26 -0.83
N LYS A 211 -20.86 -8.09 -0.30
CA LYS A 211 -21.12 -7.99 1.15
C LYS A 211 -20.83 -9.34 1.83
N SER A 212 -19.56 -9.60 2.06
CA SER A 212 -19.02 -10.85 2.58
C SER A 212 -18.27 -10.58 3.88
N ARG A 213 -18.82 -11.09 4.99
CA ARG A 213 -18.19 -11.02 6.31
C ARG A 213 -16.98 -11.95 6.34
N CYS A 214 -15.85 -11.48 6.87
CA CYS A 214 -14.65 -12.29 7.08
C CYS A 214 -14.40 -12.45 8.60
N PRO A 215 -14.79 -13.59 9.21
CA PRO A 215 -14.62 -13.80 10.65
C PRO A 215 -13.18 -13.69 11.13
N ILE A 216 -12.22 -14.10 10.30
CA ILE A 216 -10.78 -13.99 10.58
C ILE A 216 -10.34 -12.53 10.71
N LEU A 217 -10.79 -11.66 9.79
CA LEU A 217 -10.45 -10.24 9.83
C LEU A 217 -11.08 -9.56 11.06
N GLU A 218 -12.30 -9.96 11.42
CA GLU A 218 -12.98 -9.53 12.65
C GLU A 218 -12.22 -9.98 13.91
N GLU A 219 -11.82 -11.26 13.99
CA GLU A 219 -11.01 -11.81 15.09
C GLU A 219 -9.64 -11.13 15.21
N GLN A 220 -8.93 -10.90 14.09
CA GLN A 220 -7.60 -10.28 14.14
C GLN A 220 -7.66 -8.79 14.47
N LEU A 221 -8.72 -8.05 14.09
CA LEU A 221 -8.92 -6.69 14.63
C LEU A 221 -9.20 -6.71 16.13
N VAL A 222 -10.03 -7.63 16.64
CA VAL A 222 -10.24 -7.78 18.10
C VAL A 222 -8.91 -8.03 18.81
N ALA A 223 -8.08 -8.95 18.29
CA ALA A 223 -6.76 -9.25 18.86
C ALA A 223 -5.80 -8.05 18.83
N LEU A 224 -5.79 -7.26 17.76
CA LEU A 224 -4.94 -6.07 17.65
C LEU A 224 -5.43 -4.89 18.51
N ILE A 225 -6.73 -4.74 18.70
CA ILE A 225 -7.30 -3.74 19.63
C ILE A 225 -6.92 -4.10 21.07
N VAL A 226 -6.94 -5.38 21.44
CA VAL A 226 -6.47 -5.83 22.75
C VAL A 226 -4.95 -5.64 22.89
N LEU A 227 -4.15 -5.91 21.84
CA LEU A 227 -2.72 -5.60 21.83
C LEU A 227 -2.45 -4.10 22.00
N ALA A 228 -3.29 -3.22 21.43
CA ALA A 228 -3.18 -1.77 21.61
C ALA A 228 -3.50 -1.35 23.05
N MET A 229 -4.52 -1.96 23.69
CA MET A 229 -4.79 -1.78 25.13
C MET A 229 -3.60 -2.22 25.99
N GLU A 230 -2.96 -3.35 25.66
CA GLU A 230 -1.79 -3.87 26.39
C GLU A 230 -0.53 -3.02 26.17
N LYS A 231 -0.30 -2.51 24.95
CA LYS A 231 0.78 -1.53 24.69
C LYS A 231 0.54 -0.25 25.51
N SER A 232 -0.69 0.28 25.56
CA SER A 232 -1.03 1.45 26.37
C SER A 232 -0.87 1.22 27.88
N GLU A 233 -1.03 -0.01 28.40
CA GLU A 233 -0.71 -0.30 29.80
C GLU A 233 0.79 -0.23 30.10
N ASN A 234 1.63 -0.72 29.19
CA ASN A 234 3.08 -0.76 29.37
C ASN A 234 3.78 0.57 29.10
N GLU A 235 3.10 1.57 28.51
CA GLU A 235 3.63 2.92 28.39
C GLU A 235 3.82 3.57 29.78
N THR A 236 5.04 4.07 30.00
CA THR A 236 5.44 4.77 31.23
C THR A 236 5.25 6.27 31.06
N ASN A 237 4.70 6.94 32.08
CA ASN A 237 4.35 8.37 32.05
C ASN A 237 5.56 9.34 31.98
N ASN A 238 6.77 8.83 31.71
CA ASN A 238 8.03 9.57 31.74
C ASN A 238 8.58 9.90 30.34
N GLN A 239 7.83 9.58 29.27
CA GLN A 239 8.14 10.13 27.94
C GLN A 239 7.64 11.58 27.89
N GLU A 240 8.57 12.51 27.68
CA GLU A 240 8.30 13.95 27.63
C GLU A 240 7.31 14.30 26.52
N GLU A 241 6.59 15.42 26.70
CA GLU A 241 5.40 15.81 25.93
C GLU A 241 5.69 16.04 24.43
N THR A 242 5.72 14.94 23.68
CA THR A 242 5.97 14.87 22.24
C THR A 242 4.84 14.08 21.59
N ASP A 243 4.07 14.75 20.70
CA ASP A 243 2.65 14.47 20.44
C ASP A 243 2.23 13.09 19.85
N TYR A 244 3.15 12.15 19.62
CA TYR A 244 2.86 10.86 18.97
C TYR A 244 3.66 9.68 19.56
N SER A 245 2.98 8.80 20.31
CA SER A 245 3.51 7.48 20.67
C SER A 245 3.29 6.44 19.56
N GLN A 246 4.09 5.36 19.54
CA GLN A 246 3.86 4.22 18.64
C GLN A 246 2.49 3.57 18.86
N THR A 247 1.99 3.55 20.10
CA THR A 247 0.67 3.01 20.44
C THR A 247 -0.45 3.93 19.95
N GLN A 248 -0.27 5.24 20.05
CA GLN A 248 -1.19 6.24 19.48
C GLN A 248 -1.28 6.11 17.95
N CYS A 249 -0.15 5.83 17.27
CA CYS A 249 -0.14 5.50 15.85
C CYS A 249 -0.95 4.23 15.55
N LEU A 250 -0.75 3.15 16.32
CA LEU A 250 -1.53 1.91 16.20
C LEU A 250 -3.04 2.16 16.39
N TRP A 251 -3.45 2.95 17.39
CA TRP A 251 -4.84 3.34 17.59
C TRP A 251 -5.45 4.09 16.39
N GLN A 252 -4.68 4.96 15.72
CA GLN A 252 -5.13 5.64 14.49
C GLN A 252 -5.29 4.68 13.31
N ILE A 253 -4.33 3.76 13.10
CA ILE A 253 -4.38 2.73 12.05
C ILE A 253 -5.60 1.82 12.25
N LEU A 254 -5.80 1.32 13.47
CA LEU A 254 -6.95 0.49 13.82
C LEU A 254 -8.28 1.23 13.63
N SER A 255 -8.36 2.52 13.97
CA SER A 255 -9.57 3.32 13.71
C SER A 255 -9.87 3.47 12.21
N GLY A 256 -8.87 3.73 11.37
CA GLY A 256 -9.05 3.83 9.92
C GLY A 256 -9.49 2.50 9.28
N HIS A 257 -8.92 1.39 9.75
CA HIS A 257 -9.32 0.04 9.36
C HIS A 257 -10.75 -0.29 9.82
N LEU A 258 -11.09 -0.04 11.08
CA LEU A 258 -12.39 -0.35 11.67
C LEU A 258 -13.55 0.33 10.91
N ILE A 259 -13.43 1.65 10.69
CA ILE A 259 -14.42 2.43 9.95
C ILE A 259 -14.63 1.83 8.54
N THR A 260 -13.54 1.55 7.83
CA THR A 260 -13.56 1.01 6.47
C THR A 260 -14.23 -0.36 6.41
N PHE A 261 -13.79 -1.32 7.23
CA PHE A 261 -14.23 -2.72 7.14
C PHE A 261 -15.66 -2.94 7.63
N ILE A 262 -16.17 -2.13 8.55
CA ILE A 262 -17.59 -2.19 8.95
C ILE A 262 -18.48 -1.52 7.89
N ILE A 263 -18.12 -0.34 7.36
CA ILE A 263 -18.90 0.33 6.30
C ILE A 263 -19.06 -0.56 5.06
N LEU A 264 -18.01 -1.32 4.71
CA LEU A 264 -18.02 -2.26 3.59
C LEU A 264 -18.58 -3.65 3.94
N ASN A 265 -19.10 -3.84 5.16
CA ASN A 265 -19.79 -5.05 5.65
C ASN A 265 -18.90 -6.31 5.72
N HIS A 266 -17.58 -6.14 5.82
CA HIS A 266 -16.65 -7.26 6.07
C HIS A 266 -16.60 -7.66 7.56
N ILE A 267 -17.00 -6.74 8.45
CA ILE A 267 -17.02 -6.92 9.90
C ILE A 267 -18.39 -6.52 10.47
N SER A 268 -18.87 -7.26 11.46
CA SER A 268 -20.13 -6.97 12.16
C SER A 268 -19.85 -6.20 13.46
N PHE A 269 -20.24 -4.91 13.55
CA PHE A 269 -20.08 -4.11 14.78
C PHE A 269 -20.68 -4.78 16.03
N PRO A 270 -21.92 -5.31 16.01
CA PRO A 270 -22.49 -6.00 17.18
C PRO A 270 -21.64 -7.16 17.68
N GLN A 271 -21.01 -7.92 16.78
CA GLN A 271 -20.24 -9.10 17.16
C GLN A 271 -18.80 -8.76 17.55
N LEU A 272 -18.15 -7.81 16.86
CA LEU A 272 -16.87 -7.24 17.26
C LEU A 272 -16.93 -6.74 18.71
N VAL A 273 -17.98 -6.00 19.10
CA VAL A 273 -18.13 -5.47 20.46
C VAL A 273 -18.36 -6.59 21.50
N ARG A 274 -19.05 -7.68 21.16
CA ARG A 274 -19.15 -8.87 22.04
C ARG A 274 -17.80 -9.55 22.22
N SER A 275 -17.08 -9.82 21.12
CA SER A 275 -15.77 -10.45 21.14
C SER A 275 -14.70 -9.59 21.84
N LEU A 276 -14.79 -8.26 21.74
CA LEU A 276 -13.99 -7.33 22.55
C LEU A 276 -14.31 -7.45 24.04
N HIS A 277 -15.59 -7.41 24.42
CA HIS A 277 -16.01 -7.59 25.82
C HIS A 277 -15.54 -8.95 26.38
N GLU A 278 -15.70 -10.04 25.63
CA GLU A 278 -15.24 -11.38 26.03
C GLU A 278 -13.71 -11.44 26.18
N SER A 279 -12.96 -10.81 25.27
CA SER A 279 -11.48 -10.77 25.31
C SER A 279 -10.91 -9.87 26.41
N LEU A 280 -11.63 -8.80 26.77
CA LEU A 280 -11.24 -7.83 27.80
C LEU A 280 -11.77 -8.19 29.19
N ALA A 281 -12.84 -8.96 29.32
CA ALA A 281 -13.35 -9.40 30.63
C ALA A 281 -12.33 -10.25 31.40
N ALA A 282 -11.36 -10.84 30.71
CA ALA A 282 -10.23 -11.57 31.29
C ALA A 282 -8.99 -10.69 31.57
N ARG A 283 -9.00 -9.38 31.28
CA ARG A 283 -7.81 -8.49 31.34
C ARG A 283 -8.14 -7.14 31.97
N ASN A 284 -7.47 -6.78 33.06
CA ASN A 284 -7.68 -5.52 33.80
C ASN A 284 -7.07 -4.28 33.12
N SER A 285 -7.03 -4.23 31.78
CA SER A 285 -6.48 -3.10 31.02
C SER A 285 -7.48 -1.95 30.94
N LYS A 286 -7.11 -0.77 31.44
CA LYS A 286 -7.95 0.43 31.55
C LYS A 286 -7.35 1.70 30.94
N LYS A 287 -6.02 1.88 30.89
CA LYS A 287 -5.40 3.12 30.34
C LYS A 287 -5.85 3.41 28.91
N GLY A 288 -5.90 2.39 28.05
CA GLY A 288 -6.32 2.54 26.64
C GLY A 288 -7.82 2.80 26.41
N ARG A 289 -8.66 2.82 27.46
CA ARG A 289 -10.14 2.82 27.30
C ARG A 289 -10.66 4.03 26.51
N ASP A 290 -10.08 5.21 26.72
CA ASP A 290 -10.51 6.44 26.04
C ASP A 290 -10.17 6.40 24.53
N HIS A 291 -9.06 5.76 24.14
CA HIS A 291 -8.72 5.53 22.73
C HIS A 291 -9.66 4.51 22.06
N LEU A 292 -10.03 3.45 22.79
CA LEU A 292 -11.05 2.49 22.35
C LEU A 292 -12.42 3.16 22.17
N MET A 293 -12.82 4.05 23.09
CA MET A 293 -14.08 4.79 22.96
C MET A 293 -14.03 5.82 21.82
N TRP A 294 -12.91 6.52 21.62
CA TRP A 294 -12.71 7.40 20.47
C TRP A 294 -12.88 6.66 19.14
N MET A 295 -12.27 5.49 19.01
CA MET A 295 -12.36 4.63 17.83
C MET A 295 -13.80 4.13 17.58
N LEU A 296 -14.49 3.67 18.63
CA LEU A 296 -15.89 3.23 18.52
C LEU A 296 -16.84 4.39 18.17
N LEU A 297 -16.60 5.59 18.71
CA LEU A 297 -17.37 6.80 18.42
C LEU A 297 -17.38 7.14 16.93
N GLN A 298 -16.26 6.99 16.22
CA GLN A 298 -16.18 7.32 14.79
C GLN A 298 -17.22 6.53 13.98
N TYR A 299 -17.34 5.22 14.25
CA TYR A 299 -18.34 4.39 13.60
C TYR A 299 -19.76 4.70 14.09
N ILE A 300 -19.97 4.84 15.41
CA ILE A 300 -21.31 5.09 15.96
C ILE A 300 -21.88 6.41 15.42
N SER A 301 -21.16 7.52 15.58
CA SER A 301 -21.57 8.85 15.10
C SER A 301 -21.90 8.85 13.60
N GLY A 302 -21.04 8.23 12.78
CA GLY A 302 -21.21 8.18 11.32
C GLY A 302 -22.31 7.25 10.81
N SER A 303 -22.72 6.23 11.59
CA SER A 303 -23.66 5.19 11.14
C SER A 303 -25.05 5.23 11.80
N ILE A 304 -25.21 5.89 12.96
CA ILE A 304 -26.41 5.83 13.80
C ILE A 304 -27.73 6.25 13.12
N GLN A 305 -27.68 7.05 12.05
CA GLN A 305 -28.86 7.38 11.26
C GLN A 305 -29.39 6.19 10.43
N LYS A 306 -28.53 5.26 10.03
CA LYS A 306 -28.84 4.13 9.12
C LYS A 306 -28.93 2.78 9.83
N THR A 307 -28.14 2.60 10.89
CA THR A 307 -28.11 1.37 11.70
C THR A 307 -29.22 1.39 12.76
N PRO A 308 -29.93 0.28 13.04
CA PRO A 308 -30.95 0.21 14.10
C PRO A 308 -30.33 0.25 15.51
N LEU A 309 -31.07 0.67 16.53
CA LEU A 309 -30.55 0.73 17.91
C LEU A 309 -30.09 -0.63 18.45
N THR A 310 -30.73 -1.73 18.00
CA THR A 310 -30.41 -3.12 18.39
C THR A 310 -28.94 -3.48 18.24
N ASP A 311 -28.30 -2.95 17.21
CA ASP A 311 -26.93 -3.30 16.82
C ASP A 311 -25.89 -2.63 17.72
N PHE A 312 -26.27 -1.55 18.39
CA PHE A 312 -25.46 -0.86 19.38
C PHE A 312 -25.64 -1.42 20.80
N LEU A 313 -26.66 -2.26 21.07
CA LEU A 313 -26.92 -2.82 22.41
C LEU A 313 -25.72 -3.57 23.06
N PRO A 314 -24.81 -4.25 22.33
CA PRO A 314 -23.61 -4.84 22.93
C PRO A 314 -22.67 -3.80 23.59
N PHE A 315 -22.70 -2.54 23.15
CA PHE A 315 -21.84 -1.47 23.68
C PHE A 315 -22.05 -1.24 25.19
N PHE A 316 -23.29 -1.36 25.68
CA PHE A 316 -23.62 -1.18 27.09
C PHE A 316 -22.81 -2.11 27.99
N LYS A 317 -22.57 -3.37 27.58
CA LYS A 317 -21.74 -4.31 28.37
C LYS A 317 -20.27 -3.91 28.38
N LEU A 318 -19.75 -3.45 27.24
CA LEU A 318 -18.35 -3.01 27.12
C LEU A 318 -18.08 -1.72 27.92
N HIS A 319 -19.06 -0.80 27.96
CA HIS A 319 -19.07 0.35 28.87
C HIS A 319 -18.98 -0.09 30.34
N ASP A 320 -19.90 -0.94 30.78
CA ASP A 320 -20.01 -1.37 32.18
C ASP A 320 -18.74 -2.10 32.68
N LEU A 321 -17.99 -2.72 31.77
CA LEU A 321 -16.69 -3.36 32.04
C LEU A 321 -15.54 -2.35 32.19
N LEU A 322 -15.47 -1.33 31.32
CA LEU A 322 -14.33 -0.42 31.21
C LEU A 322 -14.45 0.84 32.09
N TYR A 323 -15.67 1.22 32.47
CA TYR A 323 -15.96 2.31 33.40
C TYR A 323 -16.80 1.81 34.58
N PRO A 324 -16.23 0.98 35.49
CA PRO A 324 -16.91 0.51 36.69
C PRO A 324 -16.93 1.55 37.83
N GLU A 325 -16.32 2.73 37.65
CA GLU A 325 -16.39 3.83 38.62
C GLU A 325 -17.84 4.34 38.81
N LYS A 326 -18.22 4.57 40.07
CA LYS A 326 -19.50 5.21 40.44
C LYS A 326 -19.34 6.71 40.74
N ASP A 327 -18.10 7.14 40.94
CA ASP A 327 -17.69 8.49 41.28
C ASP A 327 -17.42 9.33 40.02
N PRO A 328 -17.43 10.67 40.10
CA PRO A 328 -17.12 11.53 38.96
C PRO A 328 -15.74 11.25 38.37
N LEU A 329 -15.70 10.91 37.08
CA LEU A 329 -14.48 11.04 36.29
C LEU A 329 -14.04 12.51 36.27
N THR A 330 -12.76 12.76 36.52
CA THR A 330 -12.18 14.11 36.49
C THR A 330 -12.30 14.72 35.09
N GLY A 331 -12.74 15.98 35.01
CA GLY A 331 -12.82 16.70 33.74
C GLY A 331 -11.44 16.81 33.08
N PRO A 332 -11.27 16.41 31.80
CA PRO A 332 -9.98 16.46 31.13
C PRO A 332 -9.55 17.90 30.81
N ASP A 333 -8.25 18.11 30.68
CA ASP A 333 -7.67 19.38 30.23
C ASP A 333 -8.07 19.68 28.78
N ILE A 334 -8.99 20.63 28.62
CA ILE A 334 -9.53 21.06 27.32
C ILE A 334 -8.50 21.76 26.42
N THR A 335 -7.30 22.07 26.92
CA THR A 335 -6.22 22.63 26.09
C THR A 335 -5.45 21.55 25.33
N LYS A 336 -5.49 20.29 25.78
CA LYS A 336 -4.78 19.17 25.16
C LYS A 336 -5.71 18.37 24.25
N PRO A 337 -5.25 17.93 23.05
CA PRO A 337 -6.09 17.26 22.06
C PRO A 337 -6.70 15.94 22.58
N ILE A 338 -6.02 15.29 23.53
CA ILE A 338 -6.46 14.03 24.17
C ILE A 338 -7.82 14.15 24.87
N CYS A 339 -8.26 15.35 25.27
CA CYS A 339 -9.60 15.52 25.87
C CYS A 339 -10.73 15.00 24.97
N THR A 340 -10.55 15.04 23.64
CA THR A 340 -11.51 14.50 22.67
C THR A 340 -11.71 13.00 22.79
N HIS A 341 -10.68 12.25 23.22
CA HIS A 341 -10.78 10.82 23.50
C HIS A 341 -11.52 10.57 24.83
N THR A 342 -11.21 11.33 25.89
CA THR A 342 -11.92 11.23 27.18
C THR A 342 -13.40 11.63 27.06
N PHE A 343 -13.73 12.63 26.24
CA PHE A 343 -15.13 12.98 25.92
C PHE A 343 -15.82 11.99 24.96
N ALA A 344 -15.12 10.99 24.42
CA ALA A 344 -15.72 10.08 23.46
C ALA A 344 -16.85 9.23 24.08
N ILE A 345 -16.67 8.79 25.33
CA ILE A 345 -17.67 7.98 26.04
C ILE A 345 -18.99 8.73 26.25
N SER A 346 -18.90 10.02 26.64
CA SER A 346 -20.07 10.91 26.78
C SER A 346 -20.72 11.21 25.43
N SER A 347 -19.91 11.41 24.39
CA SER A 347 -20.39 11.62 23.02
C SER A 347 -21.18 10.41 22.51
N ILE A 348 -20.69 9.17 22.73
CA ILE A 348 -21.43 7.95 22.39
C ILE A 348 -22.79 7.91 23.11
N TRP A 349 -22.84 8.23 24.41
CA TRP A 349 -24.13 8.25 25.12
C TRP A 349 -25.11 9.30 24.57
N ILE A 350 -24.65 10.51 24.25
CA ILE A 350 -25.49 11.55 23.64
C ILE A 350 -26.05 11.09 22.28
N HIS A 351 -25.26 10.38 21.48
CA HIS A 351 -25.72 9.80 20.21
C HIS A 351 -26.78 8.70 20.44
N LEU A 352 -26.52 7.73 21.32
CA LEU A 352 -27.43 6.61 21.57
C LEU A 352 -28.74 7.03 22.25
N LEU A 353 -28.71 8.02 23.15
CA LEU A 353 -29.93 8.61 23.75
C LEU A 353 -30.82 9.25 22.69
N LYS A 354 -30.27 10.12 21.82
CA LYS A 354 -31.02 10.75 20.72
C LYS A 354 -31.58 9.73 19.71
N LYS A 355 -30.93 8.58 19.55
CA LYS A 355 -31.43 7.48 18.73
C LYS A 355 -32.59 6.75 19.41
N ALA A 356 -32.50 6.50 20.72
CA ALA A 356 -33.58 5.89 21.50
C ALA A 356 -34.82 6.80 21.64
N GLU A 357 -34.65 8.12 21.68
CA GLU A 357 -35.76 9.10 21.63
C GLU A 357 -36.58 9.01 20.33
N ASN A 358 -35.98 8.52 19.23
CA ASN A 358 -36.58 8.45 17.89
C ASN A 358 -37.04 7.03 17.49
N GLU A 359 -36.80 6.00 18.31
CA GLU A 359 -37.22 4.61 18.04
C GLU A 359 -38.17 4.09 19.14
N PRO A 360 -39.25 3.35 18.82
CA PRO A 360 -40.30 2.99 19.79
C PRO A 360 -39.87 1.96 20.86
N GLN A 361 -38.61 1.54 20.90
CA GLN A 361 -38.08 0.59 21.88
C GLN A 361 -37.63 1.30 23.15
N LYS A 362 -38.44 1.20 24.23
CA LYS A 362 -38.13 1.76 25.56
C LYS A 362 -36.97 1.03 26.26
N VAL A 363 -35.73 1.19 25.79
CA VAL A 363 -34.51 0.80 26.52
C VAL A 363 -34.02 1.98 27.37
N ILE A 364 -34.83 2.37 28.36
CA ILE A 364 -34.47 3.44 29.30
C ILE A 364 -33.59 2.85 30.41
N ARG A 365 -32.28 2.74 30.16
CA ARG A 365 -31.29 2.70 31.25
C ARG A 365 -31.17 4.12 31.82
N PRO A 366 -31.20 4.30 33.16
CA PRO A 366 -30.93 5.61 33.76
C PRO A 366 -29.48 6.05 33.49
N ILE A 367 -29.27 7.35 33.49
CA ILE A 367 -28.02 7.99 33.07
C ILE A 367 -26.97 7.92 34.21
N HIS A 368 -25.87 7.17 34.00
CA HIS A 368 -24.63 7.28 34.82
C HIS A 368 -23.70 8.40 34.30
N VAL A 369 -24.28 9.48 33.80
CA VAL A 369 -23.58 10.64 33.20
C VAL A 369 -24.16 11.97 33.69
N GLU A 370 -24.50 12.06 34.97
CA GLU A 370 -24.66 13.37 35.62
C GLU A 370 -23.32 14.15 35.58
N PHE A 371 -22.20 13.44 35.57
CA PHE A 371 -20.84 13.94 35.80
C PHE A 371 -20.21 14.84 34.72
N LEU A 372 -20.85 15.03 33.56
CA LEU A 372 -20.41 16.04 32.57
C LEU A 372 -21.53 16.93 32.04
N HIS A 373 -22.80 16.54 32.20
CA HIS A 373 -23.92 17.27 31.61
C HIS A 373 -24.18 18.63 32.28
N GLN A 374 -24.03 18.72 33.61
CA GLN A 374 -24.25 19.98 34.33
C GLN A 374 -23.14 21.02 34.09
N THR A 375 -21.88 20.60 33.98
CA THR A 375 -20.74 21.51 33.82
C THR A 375 -20.72 22.17 32.44
N PHE A 376 -20.89 21.37 31.37
CA PHE A 376 -20.73 21.82 29.98
C PHE A 376 -21.97 22.46 29.35
N MET A 377 -23.15 22.33 29.94
CA MET A 377 -24.39 23.01 29.47
C MET A 377 -24.73 24.28 30.27
N SER A 378 -23.80 24.78 31.09
CA SER A 378 -23.90 26.14 31.62
C SER A 378 -23.82 27.19 30.49
N THR A 379 -24.53 28.30 30.63
CA THR A 379 -24.71 29.31 29.55
C THR A 379 -23.43 29.97 29.04
N LYS A 380 -22.29 29.80 29.72
CA LYS A 380 -20.95 30.22 29.26
C LYS A 380 -20.46 29.36 28.09
N ALA A 381 -20.63 28.04 28.14
CA ALA A 381 -20.10 27.11 27.14
C ALA A 381 -20.87 27.11 25.81
N LEU A 382 -22.14 27.53 25.80
CA LEU A 382 -22.85 27.78 24.53
C LEU A 382 -22.21 28.94 23.75
N SER A 383 -21.62 29.94 24.42
CA SER A 383 -20.97 31.09 23.76
C SER A 383 -19.67 30.70 23.06
N SER A 384 -18.86 29.79 23.62
CA SER A 384 -17.64 29.32 22.95
C SER A 384 -17.96 28.48 21.70
N HIS A 385 -18.95 27.59 21.78
CA HIS A 385 -19.45 26.88 20.60
C HIS A 385 -20.08 27.82 19.56
N LEU A 386 -20.77 28.88 19.98
CA LEU A 386 -21.27 29.93 19.07
C LEU A 386 -20.15 30.59 18.29
N ARG A 387 -19.05 30.96 18.98
CA ARG A 387 -17.89 31.62 18.36
C ARG A 387 -17.23 30.71 17.32
N ILE A 388 -16.96 29.45 17.68
CA ILE A 388 -16.37 28.47 16.76
C ILE A 388 -17.28 28.24 15.54
N LEU A 389 -18.60 28.15 15.74
CA LEU A 389 -19.57 28.05 14.65
C LEU A 389 -19.57 29.29 13.75
N VAL A 390 -19.46 30.49 14.33
CA VAL A 390 -19.36 31.76 13.58
C VAL A 390 -18.05 31.83 12.80
N ASP A 391 -16.91 31.48 13.39
CA ASP A 391 -15.61 31.45 12.71
C ASP A 391 -15.64 30.46 11.52
N TYR A 392 -16.21 29.27 11.73
CA TYR A 392 -16.43 28.27 10.67
C TYR A 392 -17.31 28.81 9.54
N LEU A 393 -18.43 29.46 9.86
CA LEU A 393 -19.37 30.01 8.88
C LEU A 393 -18.77 31.18 8.08
N VAL A 394 -18.00 32.07 8.72
CA VAL A 394 -17.31 33.18 8.03
C VAL A 394 -16.24 32.63 7.08
N ASN A 395 -15.46 31.64 7.51
CA ASN A 395 -14.43 31.01 6.68
C ASN A 395 -15.05 30.25 5.48
N GLU A 396 -16.01 29.35 5.70
CA GLU A 396 -16.75 28.66 4.63
C GLU A 396 -17.33 29.63 3.60
N PHE A 397 -17.96 30.73 4.04
CA PHE A 397 -18.60 31.67 3.12
C PHE A 397 -17.60 32.53 2.35
N THR A 398 -16.45 32.86 2.94
CA THR A 398 -15.34 33.55 2.26
C THR A 398 -14.79 32.68 1.12
N ASN A 399 -14.85 31.35 1.25
CA ASN A 399 -14.47 30.39 0.21
C ASN A 399 -15.61 30.05 -0.79
N LEU A 400 -16.87 30.39 -0.51
CA LEU A 400 -18.05 30.04 -1.33
C LEU A 400 -18.52 31.16 -2.29
N CYS A 401 -17.75 32.24 -2.42
CA CYS A 401 -18.05 33.40 -3.28
C CYS A 401 -18.29 33.03 -4.75
N GLY A 402 -19.56 32.84 -5.12
CA GLY A 402 -20.00 32.64 -6.51
C GLY A 402 -21.19 31.70 -6.70
N THR A 403 -21.51 30.83 -5.73
CA THR A 403 -22.57 29.81 -5.91
C THR A 403 -23.90 30.15 -5.23
N GLN A 404 -25.01 29.66 -5.80
CA GLN A 404 -26.38 29.91 -5.32
C GLN A 404 -26.70 29.29 -3.93
N ASN A 405 -25.73 28.59 -3.32
CA ASN A 405 -25.90 27.92 -2.03
C ASN A 405 -25.85 28.88 -0.82
N VAL A 406 -25.22 30.05 -0.94
CA VAL A 406 -25.15 31.10 0.11
C VAL A 406 -26.53 31.37 0.73
N THR A 407 -27.57 31.48 -0.10
CA THR A 407 -28.95 31.66 0.35
C THR A 407 -29.51 30.48 1.15
N LYS A 408 -29.23 29.22 0.75
CA LYS A 408 -29.70 28.03 1.48
C LYS A 408 -29.09 27.92 2.87
N TYR A 409 -27.79 28.22 3.00
CA TYR A 409 -27.11 28.19 4.30
C TYR A 409 -27.61 29.32 5.21
N ILE A 410 -27.86 30.53 4.68
CA ILE A 410 -28.46 31.63 5.46
C ILE A 410 -29.91 31.31 5.85
N ASP A 411 -30.70 30.67 4.98
CA ASP A 411 -32.03 30.16 5.36
C ASP A 411 -31.93 29.08 6.45
N LYS A 412 -30.89 28.24 6.46
CA LYS A 412 -30.66 27.24 7.53
C LYS A 412 -30.16 27.85 8.83
N LEU A 413 -29.37 28.92 8.78
CA LEU A 413 -28.99 29.69 9.97
C LEU A 413 -30.19 30.43 10.56
N ASN A 414 -31.09 30.96 9.72
CA ASN A 414 -32.37 31.51 10.15
C ASN A 414 -33.33 30.43 10.69
N ASP A 415 -33.35 29.21 10.13
CA ASP A 415 -34.08 28.08 10.72
C ASP A 415 -33.58 27.77 12.14
N LEU A 416 -32.26 27.80 12.35
CA LEU A 416 -31.62 27.56 13.66
C LEU A 416 -32.10 28.55 14.75
N ILE A 417 -32.24 29.82 14.39
CA ILE A 417 -32.69 30.92 15.26
C ILE A 417 -34.22 30.92 15.42
N TRP A 418 -34.96 30.89 14.32
CA TRP A 418 -36.40 31.23 14.28
C TRP A 418 -37.35 30.04 14.17
N LYS A 419 -36.86 28.81 13.87
CA LYS A 419 -37.69 27.59 13.89
C LYS A 419 -37.33 26.63 15.03
N SER A 420 -36.04 26.49 15.34
CA SER A 420 -35.57 25.57 16.41
C SER A 420 -35.07 26.26 17.67
N HIS A 421 -34.97 27.60 17.68
CA HIS A 421 -34.66 28.42 18.86
C HIS A 421 -33.39 28.01 19.65
N VAL A 422 -32.42 27.39 18.97
CA VAL A 422 -31.16 26.91 19.57
C VAL A 422 -30.22 28.08 19.91
N ILE A 423 -30.36 29.18 19.17
CA ILE A 423 -29.51 30.37 19.24
C ILE A 423 -30.42 31.60 19.15
N THR A 424 -30.23 32.59 20.02
CA THR A 424 -30.93 33.87 19.94
C THR A 424 -30.15 34.87 19.09
N LEU A 425 -30.84 35.72 18.32
CA LEU A 425 -30.22 36.60 17.32
C LEU A 425 -29.20 37.57 17.95
N ASP A 426 -29.53 38.14 19.10
CA ASP A 426 -28.66 39.04 19.88
C ASP A 426 -27.29 38.40 20.18
N ARG A 427 -27.28 37.14 20.62
CA ARG A 427 -26.05 36.40 20.96
C ARG A 427 -25.22 36.07 19.73
N LEU A 428 -25.87 35.78 18.60
CA LEU A 428 -25.17 35.51 17.34
C LEU A 428 -24.53 36.79 16.78
N LEU A 429 -25.29 37.90 16.74
CA LEU A 429 -24.77 39.21 16.32
C LEU A 429 -23.62 39.67 17.20
N LEU A 430 -23.74 39.50 18.53
CA LEU A 430 -22.67 39.82 19.49
C LEU A 430 -21.40 38.99 19.27
N CYS A 431 -21.52 37.74 18.80
CA CYS A 431 -20.35 36.91 18.45
C CYS A 431 -19.75 37.28 17.08
N LEU A 432 -20.55 37.73 16.12
CA LEU A 432 -20.10 38.25 14.82
C LEU A 432 -19.36 39.60 14.95
N THR A 433 -19.78 40.48 15.86
CA THR A 433 -19.21 41.83 16.05
C THR A 433 -18.01 41.88 16.99
N LEU A 434 -17.92 41.00 18.01
CA LEU A 434 -16.79 40.95 18.95
C LEU A 434 -15.58 40.14 18.44
N ARG A 435 -15.52 39.85 17.14
CA ARG A 435 -14.45 39.10 16.48
C ARG A 435 -13.64 40.00 15.55
N ALA A 436 -12.32 40.00 15.72
CA ALA A 436 -11.37 40.75 14.90
C ALA A 436 -11.05 39.97 13.61
N TYR A 437 -11.97 40.00 12.65
CA TYR A 437 -11.72 39.56 11.27
C TYR A 437 -11.06 40.69 10.46
N GLU A 438 -10.28 40.36 9.43
CA GLU A 438 -9.67 41.32 8.51
C GLU A 438 -10.10 41.07 7.05
N GLY A 439 -10.01 42.11 6.21
CA GLY A 439 -10.25 42.01 4.77
C GLY A 439 -11.62 41.42 4.40
N ASN A 440 -11.61 40.37 3.55
CA ASN A 440 -12.83 39.75 3.04
C ASN A 440 -13.64 39.05 4.15
N GLU A 441 -13.01 38.50 5.18
CA GLU A 441 -13.72 37.86 6.30
C GLU A 441 -14.53 38.89 7.10
N ALA A 442 -13.98 40.09 7.28
CA ALA A 442 -14.70 41.21 7.90
C ALA A 442 -15.89 41.65 7.04
N GLN A 443 -15.73 41.71 5.71
CA GLN A 443 -16.84 41.99 4.78
C GLN A 443 -17.90 40.88 4.81
N VAL A 444 -17.50 39.61 4.93
CA VAL A 444 -18.43 38.46 5.05
C VAL A 444 -19.15 38.46 6.40
N SER A 445 -18.49 38.80 7.52
CA SER A 445 -19.13 38.95 8.83
C SER A 445 -20.14 40.12 8.82
N LEU A 446 -19.76 41.28 8.29
CA LEU A 446 -20.66 42.42 8.12
C LEU A 446 -21.83 42.11 7.17
N PHE A 447 -21.58 41.34 6.10
CA PHE A 447 -22.63 40.83 5.21
C PHE A 447 -23.55 39.84 5.95
N PHE A 448 -23.05 38.94 6.79
CA PHE A 448 -23.88 38.08 7.64
C PHE A 448 -24.78 38.91 8.58
N ILE A 449 -24.21 39.91 9.26
CA ILE A 449 -24.97 40.85 10.11
C ILE A 449 -26.06 41.56 9.29
N GLN A 450 -25.71 42.13 8.14
CA GLN A 450 -26.65 42.80 7.24
C GLN A 450 -27.76 41.86 6.72
N MET A 451 -27.42 40.61 6.41
CA MET A 451 -28.34 39.62 5.85
C MET A 451 -29.28 39.05 6.92
N LEU A 452 -28.81 38.88 8.16
CA LEU A 452 -29.61 38.48 9.32
C LEU A 452 -30.56 39.59 9.78
N LEU A 453 -30.15 40.85 9.67
CA LEU A 453 -30.96 42.01 10.08
C LEU A 453 -31.95 42.49 9.00
N LEU A 454 -31.54 42.53 7.72
CA LEU A 454 -32.26 43.25 6.67
C LEU A 454 -32.82 42.37 5.54
N LYS A 455 -32.18 41.24 5.18
CA LYS A 455 -32.62 40.44 4.03
C LYS A 455 -33.87 39.60 4.31
N ARG A 456 -34.15 39.29 5.58
CA ARG A 456 -35.44 38.75 6.01
C ARG A 456 -36.17 39.77 6.88
N THR A 457 -37.43 39.98 6.56
CA THR A 457 -38.37 40.81 7.31
C THR A 457 -38.67 40.27 8.71
N ASP A 458 -38.32 39.02 9.02
CA ASP A 458 -38.67 38.35 10.29
C ASP A 458 -38.12 39.09 11.53
N PHE A 459 -37.00 39.84 11.42
CA PHE A 459 -36.53 40.77 12.45
C PHE A 459 -37.06 42.20 12.25
N SER A 460 -36.97 42.75 11.02
CA SER A 460 -37.38 44.12 10.73
C SER A 460 -38.86 44.38 11.04
N ASN A 461 -39.75 43.40 10.82
CA ASN A 461 -41.15 43.47 11.21
C ASN A 461 -41.28 43.54 12.73
N ARG A 462 -40.67 42.61 13.47
CA ARG A 462 -40.71 42.60 14.94
C ARG A 462 -40.30 43.95 15.54
N VAL A 463 -39.27 44.59 14.99
CA VAL A 463 -38.88 45.95 15.39
C VAL A 463 -39.93 46.98 14.99
N ALA A 464 -40.39 46.99 13.75
CA ALA A 464 -41.37 47.95 13.23
C ALA A 464 -42.79 47.79 13.82
N ASP A 465 -43.13 46.61 14.34
CA ASP A 465 -44.39 46.30 15.03
C ASP A 465 -44.25 46.64 16.52
N PHE A 466 -43.14 46.26 17.18
CA PHE A 466 -42.85 46.64 18.57
C PHE A 466 -42.81 48.16 18.75
N VAL A 467 -42.10 48.89 17.89
CA VAL A 467 -42.01 50.37 17.92
C VAL A 467 -43.35 51.06 17.62
N ARG A 468 -44.31 50.34 17.00
CA ARG A 468 -45.65 50.85 16.68
C ARG A 468 -46.67 50.60 17.80
N GLU A 469 -46.57 49.47 18.49
CA GLU A 469 -47.57 49.03 19.49
C GLU A 469 -47.13 49.19 20.96
N MET A 470 -45.85 49.54 21.21
CA MET A 470 -45.26 49.66 22.54
C MET A 470 -44.64 51.05 22.75
N SER A 471 -44.97 51.73 23.85
CA SER A 471 -44.34 53.01 24.24
C SER A 471 -43.27 52.80 25.32
N PRO A 472 -42.14 53.52 25.31
CA PRO A 472 -41.13 53.41 26.38
C PRO A 472 -41.65 53.83 27.78
N GLU A 473 -42.71 54.65 27.86
CA GLU A 473 -43.32 55.08 29.12
C GLU A 473 -44.27 54.01 29.72
N HIS A 474 -43.77 52.79 29.94
CA HIS A 474 -44.58 51.64 30.33
C HIS A 474 -45.42 51.86 31.61
N TRP A 475 -44.95 52.71 32.54
CA TRP A 475 -45.65 53.04 33.79
C TRP A 475 -46.93 53.89 33.59
N LYS A 476 -47.20 54.38 32.37
CA LYS A 476 -48.45 55.06 32.00
C LYS A 476 -49.44 54.15 31.26
N GLN A 477 -49.11 52.87 31.02
CA GLN A 477 -49.90 51.97 30.17
C GLN A 477 -50.48 50.75 30.91
N SER A 478 -51.80 50.73 31.09
CA SER A 478 -52.52 49.59 31.70
C SER A 478 -52.58 48.33 30.82
N ASN A 479 -52.44 48.47 29.50
CA ASN A 479 -52.67 47.39 28.53
C ASN A 479 -51.39 46.68 28.04
N TRP A 480 -50.20 47.06 28.55
CA TRP A 480 -48.88 46.60 28.09
C TRP A 480 -48.78 45.07 27.86
N HIS A 481 -49.25 44.29 28.84
CA HIS A 481 -49.21 42.82 28.79
C HIS A 481 -50.03 42.23 27.63
N ARG A 482 -51.07 42.93 27.15
CA ARG A 482 -51.93 42.46 26.06
C ARG A 482 -51.29 42.69 24.70
N ASN A 483 -50.68 43.86 24.48
CA ASN A 483 -49.94 44.19 23.26
C ASN A 483 -48.69 43.31 23.11
N HIS A 484 -47.94 43.12 24.21
CA HIS A 484 -46.79 42.21 24.25
C HIS A 484 -47.12 40.79 23.77
N HIS A 485 -48.35 40.31 24.04
CA HIS A 485 -48.79 38.97 23.67
C HIS A 485 -49.22 38.85 22.19
N ALA A 486 -49.51 39.96 21.49
CA ALA A 486 -49.92 39.98 20.09
C ALA A 486 -48.74 39.83 19.11
N LEU A 487 -47.56 40.33 19.47
CA LEU A 487 -46.32 40.39 18.67
C LEU A 487 -45.68 39.03 18.30
N HIS A 488 -46.36 37.90 18.55
CA HIS A 488 -45.82 36.55 18.40
C HIS A 488 -46.20 35.82 17.08
N ILE A 489 -47.02 36.41 16.19
CA ILE A 489 -47.65 35.69 15.06
C ILE A 489 -47.46 36.46 13.72
N VAL A 490 -47.39 35.70 12.60
CA VAL A 490 -47.32 36.12 11.16
C VAL A 490 -45.91 36.24 10.54
N ARG A 491 -45.79 35.96 9.23
CA ARG A 491 -44.57 35.90 8.37
C ARG A 491 -44.74 36.78 7.11
N LEU A 492 -43.65 37.06 6.37
CA LEU A 492 -43.65 37.78 5.08
C LEU A 492 -42.94 37.02 3.92
N PHE A 493 -42.82 37.63 2.73
CA PHE A 493 -42.52 36.97 1.44
C PHE A 493 -41.85 37.91 0.39
N LYS A 494 -40.98 37.38 -0.52
CA LYS A 494 -40.58 37.90 -1.87
C LYS A 494 -39.60 39.13 -1.95
N LYS A 495 -38.76 39.39 -3.01
CA LYS A 495 -38.22 38.65 -4.21
C LYS A 495 -37.12 39.48 -4.98
N ILE A 496 -36.55 38.96 -6.11
CA ILE A 496 -35.97 39.66 -7.33
C ILE A 496 -34.52 40.25 -7.17
N SER A 497 -33.59 40.49 -8.14
CA SER A 497 -33.26 40.15 -9.58
C SER A 497 -31.87 40.79 -9.99
N MET A 498 -31.19 40.73 -11.17
CA MET A 498 -31.00 39.80 -12.33
C MET A 498 -29.88 40.28 -13.33
N ARG A 499 -28.97 39.37 -13.80
CA ARG A 499 -28.35 39.26 -15.18
C ARG A 499 -27.40 40.38 -15.72
N PHE A 500 -26.56 40.26 -16.78
CA PHE A 500 -26.32 39.34 -17.96
C PHE A 500 -24.78 39.03 -18.14
N LEU A 501 -24.15 38.26 -19.09
CA LEU A 501 -24.38 37.62 -20.43
C LEU A 501 -24.09 38.53 -21.68
N VAL A 502 -23.40 38.16 -22.81
CA VAL A 502 -22.69 36.96 -23.38
C VAL A 502 -21.61 37.36 -24.48
N PRO A 503 -20.51 36.60 -24.74
CA PRO A 503 -19.62 36.67 -25.95
C PRO A 503 -19.87 35.47 -26.95
N PRO A 504 -18.97 34.93 -27.83
CA PRO A 504 -17.67 35.33 -28.42
C PRO A 504 -17.55 35.14 -29.99
N ILE A 505 -16.34 35.23 -30.57
CA ILE A 505 -15.96 34.71 -31.92
C ILE A 505 -14.58 34.02 -31.83
N GLN A 506 -14.38 32.83 -32.41
CA GLN A 506 -13.23 31.95 -32.05
C GLN A 506 -12.68 31.03 -33.18
N SER A 507 -12.84 31.37 -34.47
CA SER A 507 -12.76 30.38 -35.57
C SER A 507 -11.80 30.70 -36.73
N LEU A 508 -10.58 31.21 -36.48
CA LEU A 508 -9.74 31.79 -37.55
C LEU A 508 -8.21 31.52 -37.52
N PHE A 509 -7.69 30.68 -36.61
CA PHE A 509 -6.22 30.46 -36.48
C PHE A 509 -5.74 29.00 -36.37
N PHE A 510 -6.59 28.01 -36.64
CA PHE A 510 -6.12 26.62 -36.79
C PHE A 510 -5.48 26.39 -38.16
N GLY A 511 -4.19 26.03 -38.21
CA GLY A 511 -3.53 25.48 -39.41
C GLY A 511 -2.22 26.13 -39.87
N THR A 512 -1.75 27.21 -39.25
CA THR A 512 -0.47 27.85 -39.60
C THR A 512 0.69 27.38 -38.70
N PRO A 513 1.95 27.33 -39.21
CA PRO A 513 3.10 26.90 -38.40
C PRO A 513 3.38 27.91 -37.25
N PRO A 514 3.68 27.45 -36.02
CA PRO A 514 3.69 28.28 -34.80
C PRO A 514 4.98 29.11 -34.63
N LEU A 515 5.32 29.91 -35.64
CA LEU A 515 6.54 30.73 -35.71
C LEU A 515 6.42 32.09 -35.01
N PHE A 516 5.34 32.36 -34.27
CA PHE A 516 5.04 33.71 -33.79
C PHE A 516 5.99 34.21 -32.69
N LEU A 517 6.42 33.36 -31.76
CA LEU A 517 7.52 33.68 -30.84
C LEU A 517 8.82 33.98 -31.57
N CYS A 518 9.07 33.34 -32.71
CA CYS A 518 10.27 33.51 -33.51
C CYS A 518 10.29 34.87 -34.23
N LEU A 519 9.11 35.40 -34.57
CA LEU A 519 8.93 36.76 -35.07
C LEU A 519 9.10 37.79 -33.93
N LEU A 520 8.44 37.59 -32.78
CA LEU A 520 8.62 38.44 -31.58
C LEU A 520 10.10 38.52 -31.16
N TRP A 521 10.76 37.37 -31.12
CA TRP A 521 12.19 37.23 -30.88
C TRP A 521 13.03 38.10 -31.83
N LYS A 522 12.78 37.98 -33.14
CA LYS A 522 13.47 38.77 -34.15
C LYS A 522 13.21 40.28 -33.99
N MET A 523 11.98 40.68 -33.67
CA MET A 523 11.61 42.08 -33.45
C MET A 523 12.36 42.69 -32.25
N ILE A 524 12.49 41.97 -31.13
CA ILE A 524 13.30 42.40 -29.98
C ILE A 524 14.79 42.50 -30.34
N LEU A 525 15.30 41.54 -31.12
CA LEU A 525 16.72 41.48 -31.51
C LEU A 525 17.15 42.64 -32.42
N GLU A 526 16.25 43.05 -33.32
CA GLU A 526 16.49 44.09 -34.34
C GLU A 526 16.09 45.51 -33.87
N ASN A 527 15.05 45.65 -33.04
CA ASN A 527 14.44 46.95 -32.72
C ASN A 527 14.34 47.26 -31.21
N ASP A 528 14.86 46.38 -30.34
CA ASP A 528 14.79 46.46 -28.87
C ASP A 528 13.38 46.56 -28.25
N ARG A 529 12.30 46.47 -29.06
CA ARG A 529 10.91 46.69 -28.66
C ARG A 529 9.93 45.76 -29.39
N ILE A 530 8.86 45.34 -28.70
CA ILE A 530 7.73 44.62 -29.28
C ILE A 530 6.66 45.62 -29.74
N ASN A 531 6.06 45.40 -30.92
CA ASN A 531 4.97 46.24 -31.43
C ASN A 531 3.65 45.97 -30.69
N PRO A 532 2.86 46.99 -30.31
CA PRO A 532 1.52 46.85 -29.71
C PRO A 532 0.57 45.86 -30.42
N ILE A 533 0.66 45.76 -31.74
CA ILE A 533 -0.16 44.85 -32.56
C ILE A 533 0.17 43.38 -32.24
N ALA A 534 1.43 43.07 -31.91
CA ALA A 534 1.88 41.70 -31.68
C ALA A 534 1.34 41.13 -30.34
N TYR A 535 1.17 41.97 -29.32
CA TYR A 535 0.49 41.57 -28.07
C TYR A 535 -0.99 41.23 -28.31
N LYS A 536 -1.69 42.01 -29.14
CA LYS A 536 -3.08 41.71 -29.57
C LYS A 536 -3.21 40.46 -30.45
N ILE A 537 -2.09 39.87 -30.86
CA ILE A 537 -2.01 38.58 -31.55
C ILE A 537 -1.65 37.46 -30.55
N LEU A 538 -0.79 37.70 -29.55
CA LEU A 538 -0.58 36.77 -28.42
C LEU A 538 -1.91 36.41 -27.73
N ASP A 539 -2.72 37.42 -27.41
CA ASP A 539 -4.09 37.28 -26.83
C ASP A 539 -5.05 36.40 -27.67
N ARG A 540 -4.69 36.08 -28.92
CA ARG A 540 -5.54 35.36 -29.88
C ARG A 540 -5.01 34.01 -30.34
N ILE A 541 -3.73 33.70 -30.12
CA ILE A 541 -3.08 32.48 -30.62
C ILE A 541 -3.14 31.33 -29.61
N GLY A 542 -2.91 31.59 -28.32
CA GLY A 542 -2.84 30.54 -27.29
C GLY A 542 -1.46 29.84 -27.20
N ASP A 543 -1.39 28.80 -26.36
CA ASP A 543 -0.15 28.14 -25.92
C ASP A 543 0.31 26.98 -26.85
N GLU A 544 0.90 27.26 -28.03
CA GLU A 544 1.60 26.25 -28.86
C GLU A 544 2.82 26.86 -29.62
N PHE A 545 4.03 26.33 -29.44
CA PHE A 545 5.28 26.93 -29.98
C PHE A 545 6.41 25.93 -30.28
N THR A 546 7.17 26.12 -31.38
CA THR A 546 8.48 25.45 -31.62
C THR A 546 9.48 26.25 -32.47
N ASN A 547 10.78 26.01 -32.17
CA ASN A 547 12.01 26.18 -32.97
C ASN A 547 12.54 27.58 -33.35
N LEU A 548 13.80 27.82 -32.96
CA LEU A 548 14.71 28.87 -33.44
C LEU A 548 16.10 28.26 -33.73
N CYS A 549 16.84 28.81 -34.68
CA CYS A 549 18.23 28.44 -35.00
C CYS A 549 18.99 29.65 -35.59
N GLY A 550 20.31 29.72 -35.39
CA GLY A 550 21.19 30.77 -35.93
C GLY A 550 22.29 31.20 -34.97
N THR A 551 23.54 31.27 -35.46
CA THR A 551 24.74 31.49 -34.63
C THR A 551 25.52 32.75 -35.00
N GLN A 552 25.43 33.79 -34.16
CA GLN A 552 26.53 34.72 -33.82
C GLN A 552 26.07 35.68 -32.69
N ASN A 553 26.96 36.03 -31.75
CA ASN A 553 26.65 36.83 -30.54
C ASN A 553 25.64 36.22 -29.55
N VAL A 554 25.87 34.95 -29.17
CA VAL A 554 25.07 34.20 -28.17
C VAL A 554 24.81 34.99 -26.88
N THR A 555 25.80 35.76 -26.39
CA THR A 555 25.65 36.58 -25.17
C THR A 555 24.50 37.59 -25.29
N LYS A 556 24.40 38.32 -26.42
CA LYS A 556 23.31 39.26 -26.72
C LYS A 556 21.98 38.54 -26.85
N TYR A 557 21.96 37.36 -27.46
CA TYR A 557 20.74 36.56 -27.54
C TYR A 557 20.23 36.17 -26.15
N ILE A 558 21.09 35.76 -25.24
CA ILE A 558 20.64 35.35 -23.90
C ILE A 558 20.17 36.55 -23.06
N ASP A 559 20.73 37.76 -23.26
CA ASP A 559 20.15 38.98 -22.67
C ASP A 559 18.75 39.27 -23.22
N LYS A 560 18.52 39.11 -24.53
CA LYS A 560 17.19 39.30 -25.13
C LYS A 560 16.17 38.20 -24.80
N LEU A 561 16.61 36.96 -24.54
CA LEU A 561 15.71 35.92 -24.04
C LEU A 561 15.25 36.24 -22.61
N ASN A 562 16.14 36.79 -21.79
CA ASN A 562 15.79 37.28 -20.46
C ASN A 562 14.90 38.53 -20.50
N ASP A 563 15.08 39.45 -21.46
CA ASP A 563 14.11 40.54 -21.72
C ASP A 563 12.70 39.97 -22.00
N LEU A 564 12.60 38.93 -22.85
CA LEU A 564 11.34 38.30 -23.24
C LEU A 564 10.60 37.65 -22.06
N ILE A 565 11.35 37.04 -21.11
CA ILE A 565 10.82 36.40 -19.90
C ILE A 565 10.47 37.42 -18.81
N TRP A 566 11.42 38.29 -18.45
CA TRP A 566 11.38 39.10 -17.22
C TRP A 566 10.94 40.55 -17.42
N LYS A 567 10.91 41.07 -18.67
CA LYS A 567 10.45 42.45 -18.96
C LYS A 567 9.22 42.48 -19.87
N SER A 568 9.14 41.60 -20.87
CA SER A 568 7.99 41.51 -21.76
C SER A 568 6.92 40.51 -21.25
N HIS A 569 7.30 39.59 -20.37
CA HIS A 569 6.42 38.54 -19.82
C HIS A 569 5.68 37.72 -20.88
N VAL A 570 6.39 37.41 -21.97
CA VAL A 570 5.85 36.69 -23.15
C VAL A 570 5.91 35.17 -22.97
N ILE A 571 6.86 34.66 -22.17
CA ILE A 571 6.88 33.26 -21.71
C ILE A 571 7.48 33.20 -20.30
N THR A 572 7.02 32.26 -19.47
CA THR A 572 7.60 32.04 -18.14
C THR A 572 8.83 31.12 -18.23
N LEU A 573 9.79 31.27 -17.31
CA LEU A 573 11.06 30.53 -17.35
C LEU A 573 10.86 29.01 -17.31
N ASP A 574 10.04 28.53 -16.37
CA ASP A 574 9.65 27.13 -16.22
C ASP A 574 9.11 26.51 -17.52
N ARG A 575 8.18 27.22 -18.20
CA ARG A 575 7.66 26.79 -19.51
C ARG A 575 8.74 26.73 -20.59
N LEU A 576 9.58 27.76 -20.72
CA LEU A 576 10.64 27.79 -21.73
C LEU A 576 11.68 26.68 -21.52
N LEU A 577 12.14 26.50 -20.27
CA LEU A 577 13.13 25.47 -19.95
C LEU A 577 12.56 24.06 -20.16
N LEU A 578 11.29 23.81 -19.82
CA LEU A 578 10.61 22.55 -20.14
C LEU A 578 10.56 22.31 -21.67
N CYS A 579 10.18 23.32 -22.46
CA CYS A 579 10.13 23.24 -23.92
C CYS A 579 11.51 23.06 -24.60
N LEU A 580 12.61 23.44 -23.93
CA LEU A 580 14.00 23.18 -24.37
C LEU A 580 14.46 21.76 -23.98
N THR A 581 14.05 21.29 -22.80
CA THR A 581 14.45 19.99 -22.21
C THR A 581 13.75 18.81 -22.89
N LEU A 582 12.47 18.97 -23.26
CA LEU A 582 11.66 17.93 -23.91
C LEU A 582 11.97 17.70 -25.40
N ARG A 583 12.95 18.41 -25.99
CA ARG A 583 13.28 18.21 -27.41
C ARG A 583 14.11 16.95 -27.64
N ALA A 584 13.85 16.29 -28.76
CA ALA A 584 14.69 15.22 -29.31
C ALA A 584 15.80 15.82 -30.17
N TYR A 585 16.71 16.57 -29.53
CA TYR A 585 17.97 16.98 -30.14
C TYR A 585 19.04 15.92 -29.88
N GLU A 586 19.96 15.72 -30.82
CA GLU A 586 21.06 14.77 -30.67
C GLU A 586 22.43 15.47 -30.76
N GLY A 587 23.46 14.83 -30.21
CA GLY A 587 24.85 15.30 -30.27
C GLY A 587 25.03 16.76 -29.84
N ASN A 588 25.56 17.58 -30.76
CA ASN A 588 25.87 18.99 -30.50
C ASN A 588 24.63 19.85 -30.29
N GLU A 589 23.48 19.51 -30.89
CA GLU A 589 22.24 20.29 -30.71
C GLU A 589 21.69 20.15 -29.29
N ALA A 590 21.80 18.95 -28.70
CA ALA A 590 21.44 18.71 -27.30
C ALA A 590 22.33 19.52 -26.35
N GLN A 591 23.64 19.57 -26.61
CA GLN A 591 24.59 20.37 -25.84
C GLN A 591 24.27 21.87 -25.95
N VAL A 592 23.89 22.37 -27.12
CA VAL A 592 23.47 23.78 -27.30
C VAL A 592 22.17 24.09 -26.56
N SER A 593 21.18 23.19 -26.58
CA SER A 593 19.93 23.36 -25.79
C SER A 593 20.23 23.45 -24.29
N LEU A 594 21.05 22.53 -23.77
CA LEU A 594 21.46 22.51 -22.37
C LEU A 594 22.33 23.70 -21.97
N PHE A 595 23.18 24.21 -22.88
CA PHE A 595 23.93 25.46 -22.68
C PHE A 595 23.02 26.69 -22.62
N ILE A 596 21.95 26.75 -23.43
CA ILE A 596 20.94 27.82 -23.35
C ILE A 596 20.21 27.75 -22.00
N ILE A 597 19.78 26.56 -21.57
CA ILE A 597 19.19 26.31 -20.24
C ILE A 597 20.12 26.79 -19.13
N GLN A 598 21.39 26.36 -19.16
CA GLN A 598 22.43 26.74 -18.20
C GLN A 598 22.60 28.27 -18.16
N MET A 599 22.72 28.93 -19.30
CA MET A 599 23.00 30.36 -19.37
C MET A 599 21.80 31.23 -18.99
N LEU A 600 20.56 30.78 -19.20
CA LEU A 600 19.37 31.45 -18.65
C LEU A 600 19.38 31.43 -17.11
N LEU A 601 19.70 30.27 -16.52
CA LEU A 601 19.71 30.04 -15.07
C LEU A 601 20.92 30.66 -14.37
N LEU A 602 22.14 30.46 -14.88
CA LEU A 602 23.38 30.84 -14.20
C LEU A 602 23.73 32.32 -14.40
N LYS A 603 23.60 32.86 -15.63
CA LYS A 603 24.01 34.23 -15.99
C LYS A 603 23.14 35.30 -15.31
N THR A 604 21.86 35.01 -15.05
CA THR A 604 20.95 35.96 -14.39
C THR A 604 20.90 35.77 -12.89
N THR A 605 20.58 36.87 -12.19
CA THR A 605 20.34 36.88 -10.76
C THR A 605 18.86 36.80 -10.40
N ASP A 606 17.95 37.19 -11.30
CA ASP A 606 16.50 37.28 -11.03
C ASP A 606 15.90 35.98 -10.48
N PHE A 607 16.22 34.85 -11.10
CA PHE A 607 15.74 33.55 -10.63
C PHE A 607 16.44 33.10 -9.34
N SER A 608 17.76 33.27 -9.22
CA SER A 608 18.47 32.88 -7.99
C SER A 608 18.12 33.72 -6.77
N ASN A 609 17.77 35.00 -6.95
CA ASN A 609 17.32 35.86 -5.86
C ASN A 609 15.92 35.41 -5.37
N ARG A 610 15.01 35.10 -6.31
CA ARG A 610 13.71 34.46 -5.99
C ARG A 610 13.89 33.15 -5.21
N VAL A 611 14.79 32.27 -5.66
CA VAL A 611 15.09 30.99 -5.01
C VAL A 611 15.71 31.16 -3.62
N ALA A 612 16.73 32.00 -3.47
CA ALA A 612 17.41 32.22 -2.19
C ALA A 612 16.48 32.82 -1.12
N ASP A 613 15.58 33.71 -1.52
CA ASP A 613 14.56 34.26 -0.63
C ASP A 613 13.46 33.24 -0.29
N PHE A 614 12.95 32.50 -1.29
CA PHE A 614 11.95 31.44 -1.07
C PHE A 614 12.46 30.35 -0.11
N VAL A 615 13.70 29.87 -0.31
CA VAL A 615 14.32 28.83 0.51
C VAL A 615 14.57 29.32 1.95
N ARG A 616 14.80 30.63 2.15
CA ARG A 616 15.00 31.25 3.47
C ARG A 616 13.69 31.50 4.22
N GLU A 617 12.64 31.96 3.53
CA GLU A 617 11.42 32.50 4.14
C GLU A 617 10.28 31.45 4.26
N MET A 618 10.41 30.31 3.59
CA MET A 618 9.40 29.24 3.54
C MET A 618 9.95 27.90 4.07
N SER A 619 9.05 27.01 4.53
CA SER A 619 9.37 25.64 4.98
C SER A 619 8.44 24.62 4.33
N PRO A 620 8.92 23.47 3.83
CA PRO A 620 8.08 22.47 3.15
C PRO A 620 7.01 21.84 4.06
N GLU A 621 7.18 21.89 5.38
CA GLU A 621 6.22 21.33 6.35
C GLU A 621 4.98 22.24 6.54
N HIS A 622 4.29 22.55 5.44
CA HIS A 622 3.18 23.50 5.39
C HIS A 622 2.03 23.14 6.36
N TRP A 623 1.84 21.85 6.67
CA TRP A 623 0.84 21.36 7.62
C TRP A 623 1.13 21.73 9.09
N LYS A 624 2.36 22.18 9.40
CA LYS A 624 2.74 22.74 10.70
C LYS A 624 2.66 24.28 10.75
N GLN A 625 2.32 24.96 9.65
CA GLN A 625 2.40 26.42 9.54
C GLN A 625 1.03 27.11 9.46
N SER A 626 0.74 27.99 10.41
CA SER A 626 -0.42 28.88 10.39
C SER A 626 -0.23 30.14 9.54
N ASN A 627 1.01 30.49 9.19
CA ASN A 627 1.38 31.74 8.53
C ASN A 627 1.82 31.59 7.06
N TRP A 628 1.77 30.39 6.48
CA TRP A 628 2.26 30.11 5.11
C TRP A 628 1.75 31.12 4.07
N HIS A 629 0.43 31.39 4.03
CA HIS A 629 -0.14 32.32 3.05
C HIS A 629 0.37 33.77 3.21
N ARG A 630 0.64 34.22 4.45
CA ARG A 630 1.21 35.55 4.70
C ARG A 630 2.63 35.68 4.14
N ASN A 631 3.46 34.66 4.35
CA ASN A 631 4.84 34.63 3.83
C ASN A 631 4.84 34.50 2.29
N HIS A 632 4.01 33.60 1.75
CA HIS A 632 3.81 33.41 0.30
C HIS A 632 3.35 34.71 -0.38
N HIS A 633 2.38 35.42 0.20
CA HIS A 633 1.91 36.70 -0.32
C HIS A 633 2.99 37.80 -0.22
N ALA A 634 3.80 37.83 0.84
CA ALA A 634 4.93 38.76 0.95
C ALA A 634 5.98 38.51 -0.14
N LEU A 635 6.30 37.25 -0.42
CA LEU A 635 7.19 36.86 -1.52
C LEU A 635 6.62 37.27 -2.89
N HIS A 636 5.32 37.04 -3.14
CA HIS A 636 4.64 37.48 -4.38
C HIS A 636 4.57 39.01 -4.52
N ARG A 637 4.51 39.79 -3.42
CA ARG A 637 4.64 41.26 -3.49
C ARG A 637 6.06 41.70 -3.85
N LYS A 638 7.08 40.97 -3.39
CA LYS A 638 8.49 41.22 -3.71
C LYS A 638 8.86 40.79 -5.14
N TYR A 639 8.24 39.71 -5.61
CA TYR A 639 8.56 39.03 -6.86
C TYR A 639 7.30 38.66 -7.66
N PRO A 640 6.53 39.66 -8.15
CA PRO A 640 5.31 39.39 -8.90
C PRO A 640 5.54 38.47 -10.10
N GLU A 641 4.52 37.65 -10.40
CA GLU A 641 4.45 36.76 -11.55
C GLU A 641 3.29 37.21 -12.43
N LYS A 642 3.61 37.74 -13.62
CA LYS A 642 2.65 38.29 -14.58
C LYS A 642 2.38 37.26 -15.67
N PHE A 643 1.10 36.92 -15.89
CA PHE A 643 0.70 35.84 -16.82
C PHE A 643 -0.05 36.32 -18.08
N TYR A 644 -0.52 37.57 -18.11
CA TYR A 644 -1.32 38.12 -19.22
C TYR A 644 -0.53 39.10 -20.10
N PHE A 645 0.71 38.74 -20.46
CA PHE A 645 1.59 39.50 -21.37
C PHE A 645 1.78 41.00 -21.02
N GLU A 646 1.67 41.32 -19.72
CA GLU A 646 1.51 42.68 -19.19
C GLU A 646 2.70 43.63 -19.42
N GLY A 647 3.85 43.14 -19.90
CA GLY A 647 4.96 44.00 -20.29
C GLY A 647 4.56 45.06 -21.32
N HIS A 648 3.46 44.85 -22.09
CA HIS A 648 2.90 45.91 -22.91
C HIS A 648 2.21 47.02 -22.10
N ALA A 649 1.43 46.65 -21.07
CA ALA A 649 0.70 47.59 -20.22
C ALA A 649 1.68 48.48 -19.44
N ASP A 650 2.72 47.87 -18.85
CA ASP A 650 3.77 48.58 -18.11
C ASP A 650 4.52 49.60 -19.01
N ILE A 651 4.78 49.26 -20.27
CA ILE A 651 5.49 50.12 -21.24
C ILE A 651 4.59 51.18 -21.89
N SER A 652 3.27 50.97 -21.94
CA SER A 652 2.31 51.87 -22.62
C SER A 652 1.42 52.70 -21.69
N GLY A 653 1.42 52.41 -20.38
CA GLY A 653 0.57 53.09 -19.40
C GLY A 653 -0.92 52.74 -19.49
N GLN A 654 -1.30 51.70 -20.23
CA GLN A 654 -2.70 51.29 -20.39
C GLN A 654 -3.07 50.17 -19.40
N ASN A 655 -3.87 50.52 -18.39
CA ASN A 655 -4.38 49.56 -17.39
C ASN A 655 -5.38 48.57 -18.01
N MET A 656 -4.90 47.39 -18.42
CA MET A 656 -5.77 46.24 -18.72
C MET A 656 -6.14 45.52 -17.41
N GLN A 657 -7.43 45.53 -17.05
CA GLN A 657 -7.92 44.85 -15.85
C GLN A 657 -8.13 43.35 -16.10
N HIS A 658 -7.06 42.56 -16.00
CA HIS A 658 -7.16 41.10 -15.97
C HIS A 658 -7.49 40.62 -14.55
N SER A 659 -8.56 39.82 -14.44
CA SER A 659 -8.93 39.17 -13.18
C SER A 659 -8.09 37.92 -12.95
N TYR A 660 -7.00 38.05 -12.19
CA TYR A 660 -6.16 36.91 -11.79
C TYR A 660 -6.97 35.86 -11.02
N LEU A 661 -6.62 34.59 -11.21
CA LEU A 661 -7.10 33.50 -10.36
C LEU A 661 -6.36 33.51 -9.00
N PRO A 662 -7.02 33.16 -7.87
CA PRO A 662 -6.38 33.13 -6.56
C PRO A 662 -5.19 32.16 -6.50
N THR A 663 -4.01 32.68 -6.16
CA THR A 663 -2.75 31.92 -6.11
C THR A 663 -2.33 31.70 -4.65
N TYR A 664 -2.63 30.53 -4.09
CA TYR A 664 -2.41 30.23 -2.66
C TYR A 664 -1.06 29.58 -2.33
N PHE A 665 -0.46 28.87 -3.29
CA PHE A 665 0.77 28.08 -3.09
C PHE A 665 1.77 28.22 -4.24
N SER A 666 1.30 28.24 -5.49
CA SER A 666 2.15 28.28 -6.69
C SER A 666 3.08 29.49 -6.69
N ASN A 667 4.30 29.25 -7.17
CA ASN A 667 5.30 30.24 -7.53
C ASN A 667 6.30 29.57 -8.48
N ILE A 668 7.12 30.36 -9.18
CA ILE A 668 8.03 29.88 -10.22
C ILE A 668 9.16 28.98 -9.68
N CYS A 669 9.51 29.08 -8.40
CA CYS A 669 10.51 28.19 -7.79
C CYS A 669 9.94 26.77 -7.63
N LEU A 670 8.71 26.63 -7.13
CA LEU A 670 8.03 25.34 -7.02
C LEU A 670 7.74 24.72 -8.40
N ARG A 671 7.28 25.53 -9.37
CA ARG A 671 7.01 25.02 -10.74
C ARG A 671 8.28 24.64 -11.50
N PHE A 672 9.45 25.12 -11.08
CA PHE A 672 10.73 24.73 -11.68
C PHE A 672 11.23 23.36 -11.20
N ILE A 673 10.82 22.86 -10.03
CA ILE A 673 11.34 21.59 -9.48
C ILE A 673 11.15 20.40 -10.46
N PRO A 674 9.94 20.12 -11.00
CA PRO A 674 9.77 19.04 -12.00
C PRO A 674 10.51 19.28 -13.33
N VAL A 675 10.97 20.51 -13.59
CA VAL A 675 11.77 20.85 -14.77
C VAL A 675 13.27 20.63 -14.48
N LEU A 676 13.72 20.92 -13.26
CA LEU A 676 15.06 20.61 -12.77
C LEU A 676 15.34 19.10 -12.85
N ASP A 677 14.39 18.28 -12.40
CA ASP A 677 14.46 16.81 -12.47
C ASP A 677 14.77 16.29 -13.88
N LEU A 678 14.03 16.80 -14.87
CA LEU A 678 14.18 16.48 -16.29
C LEU A 678 15.48 17.05 -16.88
N ILE A 679 15.92 18.24 -16.45
CA ILE A 679 17.21 18.83 -16.87
C ILE A 679 18.37 17.95 -16.40
N ILE A 680 18.35 17.49 -15.14
CA ILE A 680 19.34 16.56 -14.59
C ILE A 680 19.37 15.27 -15.41
N HIS A 681 18.19 14.70 -15.73
CA HIS A 681 18.09 13.49 -16.58
C HIS A 681 18.70 13.71 -17.96
N ARG A 682 18.42 14.84 -18.65
CA ARG A 682 19.06 15.17 -19.94
C ARG A 682 20.58 15.32 -19.85
N TYR A 683 21.12 15.86 -18.75
CA TYR A 683 22.57 15.91 -18.52
C TYR A 683 23.20 14.52 -18.25
N LEU A 684 22.46 13.63 -17.59
CA LEU A 684 22.86 12.22 -17.43
C LEU A 684 22.83 11.45 -18.75
N GLU A 685 21.93 11.80 -19.67
CA GLU A 685 21.83 11.15 -20.97
C GLU A 685 23.03 11.39 -21.90
N LEU A 686 23.68 12.57 -21.82
CA LEU A 686 24.82 12.96 -22.66
C LEU A 686 26.02 11.98 -22.59
N PRO A 687 26.86 11.88 -23.64
CA PRO A 687 28.05 11.01 -23.64
C PRO A 687 29.11 11.37 -22.58
N PRO A 688 29.84 10.39 -22.01
CA PRO A 688 30.99 10.66 -21.15
C PRO A 688 32.07 11.44 -21.93
N GLY A 689 32.36 12.67 -21.50
CA GLY A 689 33.23 13.61 -22.20
C GLY A 689 32.56 14.94 -22.54
N SER A 690 31.23 15.04 -22.51
CA SER A 690 30.55 16.34 -22.43
C SER A 690 30.94 17.06 -21.12
N PRO A 691 31.05 18.40 -21.10
CA PRO A 691 31.59 19.13 -19.95
C PRO A 691 30.79 18.90 -18.65
N SER A 692 31.38 18.15 -17.70
CA SER A 692 30.85 17.94 -16.35
C SER A 692 30.52 19.24 -15.58
N PRO A 693 31.33 20.31 -15.58
CA PRO A 693 31.12 21.44 -14.66
C PRO A 693 29.80 22.19 -14.84
N LEU A 694 29.04 21.94 -15.92
CA LEU A 694 27.76 22.62 -16.17
C LEU A 694 26.64 22.14 -15.23
N ILE A 695 26.54 20.83 -14.99
CA ILE A 695 25.58 20.28 -14.00
C ILE A 695 26.06 20.55 -12.57
N ASP A 696 27.38 20.55 -12.35
CA ASP A 696 27.99 20.86 -11.05
C ASP A 696 27.55 22.23 -10.52
N SER A 697 27.68 23.30 -11.32
CA SER A 697 27.26 24.66 -10.93
C SER A 697 25.74 24.83 -10.82
N LEU A 698 24.97 24.03 -11.56
CA LEU A 698 23.51 24.08 -11.56
C LEU A 698 22.93 23.43 -10.30
N LEU A 699 23.46 22.27 -9.89
CA LEU A 699 23.10 21.62 -8.63
C LEU A 699 23.52 22.47 -7.42
N GLU A 700 24.69 23.11 -7.45
CA GLU A 700 25.14 24.03 -6.39
C GLU A 700 24.23 25.26 -6.23
N LYS A 701 23.78 25.86 -7.34
CA LYS A 701 22.95 27.08 -7.32
C LYS A 701 21.47 26.80 -7.03
N TYR A 702 20.96 25.60 -7.36
CA TYR A 702 19.51 25.30 -7.33
C TYR A 702 19.06 24.05 -6.56
N GLY A 703 19.93 23.10 -6.20
CA GLY A 703 19.55 21.90 -5.42
C GLY A 703 19.05 22.19 -4.00
N CYS A 704 19.19 23.43 -3.52
CA CYS A 704 18.47 23.89 -2.33
C CYS A 704 16.94 23.94 -2.50
N LEU A 705 16.41 23.82 -3.73
CA LEU A 705 14.99 23.65 -4.02
C LEU A 705 14.47 22.24 -3.74
N ASP A 706 15.34 21.21 -3.72
CA ASP A 706 14.95 19.83 -3.39
C ASP A 706 14.31 19.74 -2.00
N LYS A 707 14.62 20.70 -1.13
CA LYS A 707 13.94 21.00 0.15
C LYS A 707 12.41 21.01 0.03
N PHE A 708 11.85 21.39 -1.12
CA PHE A 708 10.41 21.49 -1.39
C PHE A 708 9.92 20.52 -2.48
N HIS A 709 10.74 19.55 -2.88
CA HIS A 709 10.34 18.49 -3.79
C HIS A 709 9.42 17.50 -3.05
N ASP A 710 8.32 17.04 -3.68
CA ASP A 710 7.30 16.20 -3.02
C ASP A 710 7.79 14.77 -2.69
N ARG A 711 8.65 14.19 -3.54
CA ARG A 711 9.21 12.82 -3.41
C ARG A 711 10.73 12.70 -3.66
N PRO A 712 11.56 13.41 -2.88
CA PRO A 712 12.98 13.60 -3.17
C PRO A 712 13.79 12.30 -3.12
N LEU A 713 13.48 11.39 -2.19
CA LEU A 713 14.17 10.11 -2.10
C LEU A 713 13.69 9.14 -3.19
N THR A 714 12.41 9.19 -3.56
CA THR A 714 11.85 8.42 -4.69
C THR A 714 12.51 8.86 -6.00
N TYR A 715 12.58 10.16 -6.28
CA TYR A 715 13.28 10.70 -7.46
C TYR A 715 14.75 10.26 -7.50
N LEU A 716 15.46 10.35 -6.36
CA LEU A 716 16.86 9.94 -6.27
C LEU A 716 17.03 8.43 -6.49
N TYR A 717 16.16 7.60 -5.91
CA TYR A 717 16.13 6.16 -6.12
C TYR A 717 15.89 5.80 -7.59
N GLU A 718 14.84 6.35 -8.21
CA GLU A 718 14.51 6.10 -9.63
C GLU A 718 15.64 6.55 -10.55
N THR A 719 16.23 7.72 -10.30
CA THR A 719 17.35 8.26 -11.08
C THR A 719 18.59 7.38 -10.96
N LEU A 720 18.96 6.93 -9.76
CA LEU A 720 20.10 6.02 -9.55
C LEU A 720 19.85 4.64 -10.16
N HIS A 721 18.63 4.11 -10.05
CA HIS A 721 18.26 2.79 -10.55
C HIS A 721 18.20 2.76 -12.08
N TYR A 722 17.60 3.77 -12.72
CA TYR A 722 17.44 3.84 -14.17
C TYR A 722 18.77 4.17 -14.88
N TYR A 723 19.52 5.15 -14.37
CA TYR A 723 20.80 5.58 -14.95
C TYR A 723 22.01 4.84 -14.38
N GLU A 724 21.85 3.68 -13.71
CA GLU A 724 22.95 2.95 -13.05
C GLU A 724 24.19 2.83 -13.95
N HIS A 725 24.00 2.40 -15.21
CA HIS A 725 25.09 2.26 -16.18
C HIS A 725 25.86 3.56 -16.45
N LYS A 726 25.18 4.72 -16.57
CA LYS A 726 25.83 6.03 -16.79
C LYS A 726 26.38 6.63 -15.50
N MET A 727 25.74 6.36 -14.36
CA MET A 727 26.17 6.79 -13.03
C MET A 727 27.40 6.02 -12.55
N ARG A 728 27.59 4.76 -12.99
CA ARG A 728 28.78 3.94 -12.74
C ARG A 728 30.05 4.58 -13.32
N GLU A 729 29.94 5.22 -14.48
CA GLU A 729 31.03 5.97 -15.12
C GLU A 729 31.26 7.37 -14.49
N ARG A 730 30.31 7.88 -13.69
CA ARG A 730 30.33 9.22 -13.10
C ARG A 730 30.19 9.20 -11.56
N PRO A 731 31.09 8.52 -10.83
CA PRO A 731 30.95 8.32 -9.39
C PRO A 731 30.95 9.62 -8.57
N THR A 732 31.65 10.65 -9.03
CA THR A 732 31.69 12.00 -8.41
C THR A 732 30.33 12.70 -8.51
N LEU A 733 29.75 12.79 -9.71
CA LEU A 733 28.43 13.38 -9.96
C LEU A 733 27.34 12.62 -9.18
N ARG A 734 27.39 11.29 -9.21
CA ARG A 734 26.49 10.41 -8.44
C ARG A 734 26.51 10.74 -6.95
N ARG A 735 27.71 10.83 -6.35
CA ARG A 735 27.89 11.21 -4.94
C ARG A 735 27.41 12.63 -4.65
N LYS A 736 27.65 13.57 -5.56
CA LYS A 736 27.24 14.98 -5.42
C LYS A 736 25.72 15.14 -5.43
N LEU A 737 25.01 14.49 -6.37
CA LEU A 737 23.55 14.50 -6.46
C LEU A 737 22.92 13.99 -5.15
N VAL A 738 23.39 12.84 -4.65
CA VAL A 738 22.98 12.26 -3.37
C VAL A 738 23.24 13.23 -2.20
N SER A 739 24.43 13.83 -2.16
CA SER A 739 24.81 14.77 -1.08
C SER A 739 24.00 16.06 -1.08
N ILE A 740 23.51 16.52 -2.24
CA ILE A 740 22.75 17.77 -2.37
C ILE A 740 21.29 17.54 -1.96
N ILE A 741 20.63 16.53 -2.53
CA ILE A 741 19.23 16.20 -2.21
C ILE A 741 19.08 15.87 -0.72
N ILE A 742 19.98 15.04 -0.15
CA ILE A 742 19.95 14.73 1.28
C ILE A 742 20.35 15.96 2.12
N GLY A 743 21.33 16.74 1.66
CA GLY A 743 21.79 17.96 2.32
C GLY A 743 20.71 19.03 2.45
N ALA A 744 19.76 19.10 1.52
CA ALA A 744 18.63 20.04 1.56
C ALA A 744 17.67 19.82 2.75
N PHE A 745 17.64 18.62 3.33
CA PHE A 745 16.75 18.26 4.45
C PHE A 745 17.41 18.33 5.83
N LYS A 746 18.71 18.58 5.92
CA LYS A 746 19.50 18.56 7.18
C LYS A 746 18.94 19.48 8.29
N ASP A 747 18.28 20.58 7.91
CA ASP A 747 17.75 21.62 8.81
C ASP A 747 16.25 21.42 9.13
N ILE A 748 15.62 20.37 8.58
CA ILE A 748 14.18 20.06 8.72
C ILE A 748 13.98 18.69 9.36
N LYS A 749 14.73 17.69 8.87
CA LYS A 749 14.59 16.29 9.27
C LYS A 749 15.67 15.96 10.32
N PRO A 750 15.35 15.17 11.34
CA PRO A 750 16.31 14.81 12.38
C PRO A 750 17.47 13.96 11.86
N ALA A 751 18.57 13.90 12.62
CA ALA A 751 19.72 13.04 12.32
C ALA A 751 19.30 11.56 12.14
N ASN A 752 20.02 10.83 11.28
CA ASN A 752 19.70 9.46 10.86
C ASN A 752 18.28 9.29 10.25
N TRP A 753 17.61 10.36 9.78
CA TRP A 753 16.37 10.23 8.98
C TRP A 753 16.60 9.62 7.59
N ALA A 754 17.78 9.84 7.00
CA ALA A 754 18.19 9.35 5.69
C ALA A 754 19.37 8.36 5.82
N VAL A 755 20.50 8.65 5.20
CA VAL A 755 21.70 7.79 5.18
C VAL A 755 22.37 7.58 6.55
N THR A 756 23.16 6.52 6.69
CA THR A 756 23.90 6.23 7.94
C THR A 756 24.99 7.24 8.26
N ASP A 757 25.39 7.34 9.53
CA ASP A 757 26.52 8.18 9.96
C ASP A 757 27.85 7.82 9.29
N ALA A 758 28.05 6.54 8.93
CA ALA A 758 29.22 6.10 8.18
C ALA A 758 29.24 6.71 6.76
N TYR A 759 28.11 6.68 6.06
CA TYR A 759 27.98 7.31 4.74
C TYR A 759 28.01 8.85 4.83
N LEU A 760 27.44 9.46 5.88
CA LEU A 760 27.59 10.91 6.15
C LEU A 760 29.05 11.30 6.37
N ASN A 761 29.84 10.47 7.06
CA ASN A 761 31.27 10.72 7.28
C ASN A 761 32.11 10.47 6.01
N TYR A 762 31.70 9.59 5.11
CA TYR A 762 32.25 9.50 3.76
C TYR A 762 31.91 10.76 2.94
N MET A 763 30.66 11.24 2.95
CA MET A 763 30.26 12.42 2.17
C MET A 763 31.04 13.69 2.52
N LYS A 764 31.48 13.85 3.78
CA LYS A 764 32.30 14.99 4.26
C LYS A 764 33.73 15.06 3.68
N ARG A 765 34.24 14.00 3.05
CA ARG A 765 35.57 13.97 2.43
C ARG A 765 35.59 14.80 1.13
N PRO A 766 36.76 15.09 0.50
CA PRO A 766 36.80 15.60 -0.87
C PRO A 766 35.96 14.74 -1.82
N VAL A 767 35.38 15.32 -2.88
CA VAL A 767 34.47 14.61 -3.80
C VAL A 767 35.27 13.64 -4.68
N GLU A 768 36.54 13.95 -4.90
CA GLU A 768 37.57 13.20 -5.59
C GLU A 768 38.06 11.99 -4.78
N ASP A 769 37.88 11.99 -3.45
CA ASP A 769 38.18 10.81 -2.63
C ASP A 769 37.08 9.75 -2.81
N LEU A 770 37.38 8.78 -3.67
CA LEU A 770 36.58 7.58 -3.89
C LEU A 770 37.17 6.35 -3.16
N ALA A 771 38.22 6.52 -2.35
CA ALA A 771 38.97 5.43 -1.72
C ALA A 771 38.31 4.91 -0.43
N TRP A 772 37.04 4.48 -0.54
CA TRP A 772 36.31 3.87 0.57
C TRP A 772 35.63 2.56 0.14
N ASN A 773 36.17 1.44 0.60
CA ASN A 773 35.53 0.14 0.51
C ASN A 773 34.93 -0.20 1.89
N PRO A 774 33.59 -0.29 2.05
CA PRO A 774 32.98 -0.59 3.35
C PRO A 774 33.20 -2.04 3.79
N GLU A 775 33.40 -2.25 5.09
CA GLU A 775 33.48 -3.59 5.69
C GLU A 775 32.09 -4.22 5.94
N LEU A 776 32.03 -5.52 6.24
CA LEU A 776 30.77 -6.22 6.51
C LEU A 776 29.95 -5.61 7.67
N ASP A 777 30.59 -4.99 8.67
CA ASP A 777 29.91 -4.26 9.75
C ASP A 777 29.08 -3.06 9.25
N TYR A 778 29.52 -2.39 8.18
CA TYR A 778 28.74 -1.32 7.54
C TYR A 778 27.47 -1.89 6.91
N TYR A 779 27.60 -2.96 6.10
CA TYR A 779 26.45 -3.60 5.47
C TYR A 779 25.49 -4.19 6.51
N TYR A 780 26.01 -4.72 7.63
CA TYR A 780 25.21 -5.17 8.77
C TYR A 780 24.37 -4.03 9.35
N LYS A 781 24.98 -2.88 9.69
CA LYS A 781 24.28 -1.69 10.24
C LYS A 781 23.30 -1.04 9.24
N LEU A 782 23.60 -1.13 7.95
CA LEU A 782 22.75 -0.62 6.88
C LEU A 782 21.48 -1.49 6.72
N ILE A 783 21.65 -2.81 6.63
CA ILE A 783 20.55 -3.77 6.49
C ILE A 783 19.76 -3.94 7.80
N SER A 784 20.37 -3.76 8.98
CA SER A 784 19.66 -3.88 10.26
C SER A 784 18.48 -2.91 10.36
N ARG A 785 18.55 -1.73 9.71
CA ARG A 785 17.43 -0.78 9.61
C ARG A 785 16.20 -1.43 8.96
N VAL A 786 16.36 -2.15 7.85
CA VAL A 786 15.26 -2.86 7.19
C VAL A 786 14.77 -4.01 8.09
N VAL A 787 15.68 -4.75 8.72
CA VAL A 787 15.35 -5.85 9.66
C VAL A 787 14.54 -5.37 10.87
N ASP A 788 14.86 -4.20 11.43
CA ASP A 788 14.13 -3.62 12.55
C ASP A 788 12.68 -3.27 12.18
N THR A 789 12.41 -2.84 10.94
CA THR A 789 11.02 -2.60 10.49
C THR A 789 10.20 -3.89 10.41
N PHE A 790 10.81 -5.02 10.03
CA PHE A 790 10.14 -6.33 10.11
C PHE A 790 9.91 -6.80 11.56
N GLN A 791 10.69 -6.31 12.52
CA GLN A 791 10.48 -6.54 13.96
C GLN A 791 9.49 -5.53 14.60
N GLY A 792 8.84 -4.68 13.79
CA GLY A 792 7.90 -3.67 14.28
C GLY A 792 8.55 -2.46 14.98
N LYS A 793 9.87 -2.28 14.84
CA LYS A 793 10.59 -1.11 15.36
C LYS A 793 10.80 -0.08 14.24
N SER A 794 10.82 1.20 14.58
CA SER A 794 11.35 2.22 13.67
C SER A 794 12.85 2.40 13.95
N PRO A 795 13.74 2.18 12.97
CA PRO A 795 15.15 2.57 13.07
C PRO A 795 15.34 4.09 12.83
N PHE A 796 14.29 4.77 12.37
CA PHE A 796 14.24 6.21 12.12
C PHE A 796 13.52 6.94 13.26
N PRO A 797 13.82 8.22 13.50
CA PRO A 797 13.01 9.09 14.36
C PRO A 797 11.54 9.14 13.94
N HIS A 798 10.64 9.60 14.83
CA HIS A 798 9.20 9.63 14.54
C HIS A 798 8.86 10.55 13.35
N VAL A 799 8.06 10.03 12.41
CA VAL A 799 7.63 10.72 11.18
C VAL A 799 6.14 10.48 10.97
N ASP A 800 5.39 11.55 10.67
CA ASP A 800 3.98 11.45 10.26
C ASP A 800 3.87 11.07 8.78
N TRP A 801 3.69 9.77 8.53
CA TRP A 801 3.63 9.18 7.18
C TRP A 801 2.49 9.72 6.30
N ARG A 802 1.56 10.53 6.83
CA ARG A 802 0.50 11.19 6.04
C ARG A 802 1.02 12.35 5.18
N PHE A 803 2.16 12.92 5.54
CA PHE A 803 2.76 14.11 4.91
C PHE A 803 4.20 13.86 4.43
N ASN A 804 4.55 12.61 4.14
CA ASN A 804 5.85 12.22 3.60
C ASN A 804 5.66 11.33 2.38
N GLU A 805 6.68 11.20 1.54
CA GLU A 805 6.59 10.51 0.24
C GLU A 805 6.27 9.01 0.34
N PHE A 806 6.63 8.38 1.46
CA PHE A 806 6.44 6.95 1.71
C PHE A 806 5.33 6.69 2.74
N ALA A 807 4.57 5.62 2.49
CA ALA A 807 3.42 5.25 3.31
C ALA A 807 3.76 4.76 4.73
N ASN A 808 4.97 4.22 4.97
CA ASN A 808 5.39 3.68 6.26
C ASN A 808 6.93 3.55 6.35
N ALA A 809 7.41 3.24 7.56
CA ALA A 809 8.82 3.08 7.88
C ALA A 809 9.54 1.99 7.06
N GLY A 810 8.86 0.91 6.66
CA GLY A 810 9.46 -0.17 5.87
C GLY A 810 9.79 0.28 4.44
N VAL A 811 8.87 1.01 3.80
CA VAL A 811 9.09 1.58 2.45
C VAL A 811 10.22 2.62 2.49
N HIS A 812 10.25 3.47 3.52
CA HIS A 812 11.31 4.46 3.77
C HIS A 812 12.69 3.78 3.99
N ALA A 813 12.73 2.74 4.82
CA ALA A 813 13.93 1.94 5.08
C ALA A 813 14.52 1.34 3.81
N LEU A 814 13.67 0.76 2.96
CA LEU A 814 14.09 0.10 1.73
C LEU A 814 14.68 1.10 0.73
N HIS A 815 13.96 2.19 0.41
CA HIS A 815 14.42 3.15 -0.60
C HIS A 815 15.75 3.80 -0.21
N ILE A 816 15.89 4.27 1.04
CA ILE A 816 17.15 4.85 1.52
C ILE A 816 18.28 3.82 1.48
N THR A 817 18.01 2.58 1.90
CA THR A 817 19.02 1.51 1.84
C THR A 817 19.47 1.26 0.41
N CYS A 818 18.57 1.27 -0.57
CA CYS A 818 18.92 1.10 -1.98
C CYS A 818 19.66 2.32 -2.55
N ILE A 819 19.25 3.55 -2.22
CA ILE A 819 19.98 4.79 -2.57
C ILE A 819 21.42 4.75 -2.03
N GLU A 820 21.57 4.43 -0.75
CA GLU A 820 22.86 4.41 -0.05
C GLU A 820 23.80 3.32 -0.61
N LEU A 821 23.27 2.14 -0.95
CA LEU A 821 23.99 1.08 -1.64
C LEU A 821 24.38 1.47 -3.08
N MET A 822 23.46 2.05 -3.85
CA MET A 822 23.72 2.52 -5.22
C MET A 822 24.68 3.71 -5.28
N ALA A 823 24.86 4.46 -4.18
CA ALA A 823 25.75 5.61 -4.10
C ALA A 823 27.18 5.28 -3.63
N LEU A 824 27.45 4.03 -3.19
CA LEU A 824 28.79 3.60 -2.78
C LEU A 824 29.82 3.73 -3.93
N PRO A 825 31.08 4.12 -3.65
CA PRO A 825 32.17 4.15 -4.64
C PRO A 825 32.72 2.73 -4.98
N VAL A 826 31.87 1.70 -4.86
CA VAL A 826 32.19 0.29 -5.00
C VAL A 826 31.35 -0.31 -6.13
N ALA A 827 31.90 -1.29 -6.86
CA ALA A 827 31.19 -1.94 -7.95
C ALA A 827 29.97 -2.75 -7.46
N ALA A 828 28.89 -2.75 -8.25
CA ALA A 828 27.62 -3.37 -7.91
C ALA A 828 27.74 -4.85 -7.52
N ASN A 829 28.62 -5.59 -8.20
CA ASN A 829 28.88 -6.99 -7.90
C ASN A 829 29.56 -7.19 -6.53
N VAL A 830 30.49 -6.33 -6.12
CA VAL A 830 31.12 -6.39 -4.79
C VAL A 830 30.11 -6.06 -3.69
N VAL A 831 29.25 -5.05 -3.93
CA VAL A 831 28.13 -4.70 -3.02
C VAL A 831 27.19 -5.89 -2.84
N ALA A 832 26.75 -6.53 -3.93
CA ALA A 832 25.85 -7.68 -3.86
C ALA A 832 26.49 -8.92 -3.20
N ASN A 833 27.77 -9.19 -3.46
CA ASN A 833 28.51 -10.26 -2.78
C ASN A 833 28.57 -10.01 -1.26
N ASN A 834 28.92 -8.79 -0.82
CA ASN A 834 28.92 -8.43 0.60
C ASN A 834 27.54 -8.61 1.27
N LEU A 835 26.45 -8.28 0.57
CA LEU A 835 25.08 -8.49 1.05
C LEU A 835 24.72 -9.98 1.19
N ILE A 836 25.20 -10.85 0.31
CA ILE A 836 25.01 -12.31 0.41
C ILE A 836 25.88 -12.89 1.54
N ASP A 837 27.14 -12.46 1.63
CA ASP A 837 28.11 -12.97 2.60
C ASP A 837 27.81 -12.53 4.05
N LEU A 838 27.01 -11.47 4.27
CA LEU A 838 26.38 -11.17 5.57
C LEU A 838 25.64 -12.39 6.15
N VAL A 839 24.90 -13.11 5.32
CA VAL A 839 24.13 -14.29 5.75
C VAL A 839 25.02 -15.53 5.73
N VAL A 840 25.77 -15.75 4.65
CA VAL A 840 26.55 -16.99 4.40
C VAL A 840 27.81 -17.09 5.29
N VAL A 841 28.33 -15.96 5.77
CA VAL A 841 29.57 -15.90 6.57
C VAL A 841 29.40 -15.08 7.87
N GLY A 842 28.50 -14.08 7.88
CA GLY A 842 28.29 -13.15 9.01
C GLY A 842 27.62 -13.72 10.28
N HIS A 843 27.72 -15.03 10.54
CA HIS A 843 27.20 -15.70 11.76
C HIS A 843 27.80 -15.16 13.08
N LYS A 844 28.88 -14.38 13.01
CA LYS A 844 29.45 -13.64 14.15
C LYS A 844 28.64 -12.40 14.53
N TYR A 845 27.87 -11.84 13.59
CA TYR A 845 27.12 -10.60 13.75
C TYR A 845 25.61 -10.86 13.89
N ILE A 846 25.06 -11.81 13.13
CA ILE A 846 23.60 -12.07 13.08
C ILE A 846 23.15 -13.07 14.17
N PRO A 847 22.25 -12.70 15.09
CA PRO A 847 21.64 -13.64 16.04
C PRO A 847 20.78 -14.68 15.32
N ARG A 848 21.01 -15.98 15.60
CA ARG A 848 20.37 -17.12 14.91
C ARG A 848 18.83 -17.08 14.94
N ASN A 849 18.24 -16.52 15.98
CA ASN A 849 16.78 -16.35 16.11
C ASN A 849 16.19 -15.25 15.23
N THR A 850 17.02 -14.41 14.59
CA THR A 850 16.56 -13.32 13.70
C THR A 850 16.89 -13.54 12.23
N ILE A 851 17.64 -14.59 11.88
CA ILE A 851 18.18 -14.80 10.53
C ILE A 851 17.11 -14.86 9.43
N GLU A 852 15.89 -15.28 9.77
CA GLU A 852 14.72 -15.25 8.87
C GLU A 852 14.41 -13.82 8.38
N PHE A 853 14.47 -12.82 9.27
CA PHE A 853 14.28 -11.41 8.91
C PHE A 853 15.45 -10.83 8.11
N TRP A 854 16.68 -11.25 8.42
CA TRP A 854 17.88 -10.84 7.66
C TRP A 854 17.84 -11.34 6.23
N ASN A 855 17.50 -12.62 6.03
CA ASN A 855 17.35 -13.21 4.71
C ASN A 855 16.21 -12.52 3.93
N ASN A 856 15.08 -12.22 4.59
CA ASN A 856 13.96 -11.49 4.00
C ASN A 856 14.37 -10.06 3.58
N ALA A 857 15.09 -9.33 4.44
CA ALA A 857 15.58 -7.99 4.16
C ALA A 857 16.58 -7.96 2.99
N ILE A 858 17.56 -8.87 2.98
CA ILE A 858 18.56 -8.98 1.91
C ILE A 858 17.91 -9.39 0.59
N GLY A 859 16.94 -10.31 0.61
CA GLY A 859 16.14 -10.66 -0.55
C GLY A 859 15.40 -9.45 -1.14
N VAL A 860 14.62 -8.75 -0.32
CA VAL A 860 13.85 -7.57 -0.76
C VAL A 860 14.79 -6.45 -1.25
N VAL A 861 15.88 -6.16 -0.56
CA VAL A 861 16.88 -5.15 -0.97
C VAL A 861 17.56 -5.53 -2.28
N LEU A 862 17.98 -6.78 -2.48
CA LEU A 862 18.57 -7.22 -3.75
C LEU A 862 17.58 -7.13 -4.92
N THR A 863 16.30 -7.46 -4.70
CA THR A 863 15.24 -7.29 -5.73
C THR A 863 14.82 -5.83 -5.95
N ALA A 864 15.26 -4.90 -5.10
CA ALA A 864 15.04 -3.45 -5.21
C ALA A 864 16.28 -2.71 -5.77
N LEU A 865 17.30 -3.44 -6.20
CA LEU A 865 18.49 -2.90 -6.85
C LEU A 865 18.50 -3.25 -8.35
N PRO A 866 19.21 -2.48 -9.19
CA PRO A 866 19.40 -2.80 -10.60
C PRO A 866 19.98 -4.20 -10.84
N GLU A 867 19.80 -4.72 -12.06
CA GLU A 867 20.27 -6.05 -12.49
C GLU A 867 21.76 -6.30 -12.21
N ALA A 868 22.60 -5.26 -12.30
CA ALA A 868 24.03 -5.32 -11.96
C ALA A 868 24.35 -5.75 -10.51
N TYR A 869 23.36 -5.72 -9.61
CA TYR A 869 23.49 -6.20 -8.23
C TYR A 869 22.96 -7.63 -8.10
N TRP A 870 21.68 -7.91 -8.41
CA TRP A 870 21.10 -9.24 -8.16
C TRP A 870 21.56 -10.33 -9.15
N SER A 871 22.06 -9.98 -10.33
CA SER A 871 22.56 -10.96 -11.32
C SER A 871 23.71 -11.85 -10.79
N VAL A 872 24.49 -11.36 -9.81
CA VAL A 872 25.54 -12.11 -9.08
C VAL A 872 25.04 -13.42 -8.47
N ILE A 873 23.73 -13.52 -8.17
CA ILE A 873 23.12 -14.74 -7.65
C ILE A 873 23.26 -15.89 -8.66
N ASN A 874 23.26 -15.61 -9.97
CA ASN A 874 23.49 -16.62 -11.02
C ASN A 874 24.92 -17.19 -10.94
N ASP A 875 25.93 -16.33 -10.79
CA ASP A 875 27.33 -16.75 -10.67
C ASP A 875 27.56 -17.60 -9.42
N ARG A 876 26.93 -17.21 -8.30
CA ARG A 876 26.96 -17.98 -7.05
C ARG A 876 26.17 -19.30 -7.15
N ILE A 877 25.09 -19.38 -7.94
CA ILE A 877 24.40 -20.64 -8.27
C ILE A 877 25.32 -21.57 -9.06
N ILE A 878 26.01 -21.07 -10.09
CA ILE A 878 26.96 -21.86 -10.89
C ILE A 878 28.08 -22.39 -10.00
N SER A 879 28.72 -21.51 -9.21
CA SER A 879 29.75 -21.89 -8.24
C SER A 879 29.27 -22.93 -7.21
N MET A 880 27.99 -22.86 -6.80
CA MET A 880 27.39 -23.90 -5.95
C MET A 880 27.20 -25.23 -6.68
N MET A 881 26.72 -25.21 -7.93
CA MET A 881 26.51 -26.41 -8.74
C MET A 881 27.83 -27.15 -9.03
N GLU A 882 28.93 -26.42 -9.14
CA GLU A 882 30.29 -26.95 -9.31
C GLU A 882 30.91 -27.47 -7.99
N SER A 883 30.29 -27.20 -6.84
CA SER A 883 30.88 -27.53 -5.53
C SER A 883 31.01 -29.04 -5.27
N PRO A 884 32.03 -29.49 -4.51
CA PRO A 884 32.21 -30.90 -4.14
C PRO A 884 30.99 -31.56 -3.48
N LEU A 885 30.16 -30.77 -2.81
CA LEU A 885 28.98 -31.24 -2.08
C LEU A 885 27.88 -31.78 -3.02
N LEU A 886 27.75 -31.21 -4.22
CA LEU A 886 26.77 -31.65 -5.22
C LEU A 886 27.40 -32.59 -6.27
N THR A 887 28.72 -32.55 -6.46
CA THR A 887 29.42 -33.33 -7.49
C THR A 887 29.97 -34.69 -7.02
N TYR A 888 30.29 -34.87 -5.72
CA TYR A 888 31.02 -36.06 -5.24
C TYR A 888 30.34 -36.93 -4.17
N SER A 889 29.25 -36.51 -3.53
CA SER A 889 28.73 -37.22 -2.35
C SER A 889 27.55 -38.17 -2.62
N PRO A 890 27.66 -39.48 -2.30
CA PRO A 890 26.54 -40.42 -2.28
C PRO A 890 25.72 -40.30 -0.98
N HIS A 891 25.22 -39.10 -0.64
CA HIS A 891 24.36 -38.92 0.53
C HIS A 891 23.00 -39.63 0.35
N PRO A 892 22.47 -40.35 1.37
CA PRO A 892 21.23 -41.12 1.23
C PRO A 892 20.00 -40.31 0.83
N GLU A 893 19.88 -39.07 1.34
CA GLU A 893 18.74 -38.18 1.05
C GLU A 893 19.19 -36.72 0.84
N PRO A 894 19.33 -36.24 -0.41
CA PRO A 894 19.69 -34.84 -0.68
C PRO A 894 18.64 -33.82 -0.20
N PHE A 895 17.41 -34.27 0.08
CA PHE A 895 16.33 -33.42 0.60
C PHE A 895 16.55 -33.01 2.07
N GLN A 896 17.32 -33.78 2.85
CA GLN A 896 17.75 -33.36 4.20
C GLN A 896 18.79 -32.23 4.14
N MET A 897 19.55 -32.11 3.06
CA MET A 897 20.46 -30.98 2.82
C MET A 897 19.69 -29.70 2.44
N MET A 898 18.48 -29.82 1.87
CA MET A 898 17.64 -28.67 1.50
C MET A 898 16.64 -28.27 2.61
N ASN A 899 16.42 -29.10 3.64
CA ASN A 899 15.55 -28.73 4.74
C ASN A 899 16.26 -27.76 5.73
N PHE A 900 15.84 -26.49 5.73
CA PHE A 900 16.38 -25.47 6.63
C PHE A 900 16.02 -25.71 8.11
N SER A 901 14.91 -26.42 8.38
CA SER A 901 14.47 -26.75 9.74
C SER A 901 15.35 -27.81 10.42
N ASP A 902 16.02 -28.67 9.65
CA ASP A 902 16.77 -29.81 10.20
C ASP A 902 18.25 -29.46 10.43
N SER A 903 18.57 -29.33 11.72
CA SER A 903 19.92 -29.34 12.31
C SER A 903 20.92 -28.29 11.81
N HIS A 904 21.05 -27.20 12.57
CA HIS A 904 22.24 -26.34 12.62
C HIS A 904 23.47 -27.03 13.30
N LYS A 905 23.72 -28.32 13.02
CA LYS A 905 24.67 -29.16 13.77
C LYS A 905 26.12 -29.08 13.31
N SER A 906 26.38 -28.76 12.04
CA SER A 906 27.74 -28.47 11.55
C SER A 906 27.80 -27.09 10.86
N MET A 907 28.99 -26.50 10.83
CA MET A 907 29.24 -25.19 10.22
C MET A 907 29.35 -25.27 8.69
N SER A 908 29.83 -26.41 8.17
CA SER A 908 29.95 -26.69 6.73
C SER A 908 28.60 -26.91 6.02
N GLU A 909 27.57 -27.36 6.73
CA GLU A 909 26.22 -27.52 6.17
C GLU A 909 25.43 -26.21 6.05
N MET A 910 25.87 -25.12 6.70
CA MET A 910 25.10 -23.87 6.74
C MET A 910 25.16 -23.11 5.40
N GLN A 911 26.35 -22.99 4.80
CA GLN A 911 26.54 -22.20 3.58
C GLN A 911 25.65 -22.68 2.41
N PRO A 912 25.53 -23.99 2.11
CA PRO A 912 24.58 -24.49 1.13
C PRO A 912 23.12 -24.17 1.48
N LYS A 913 22.71 -24.39 2.74
CA LYS A 913 21.32 -24.20 3.21
C LYS A 913 20.88 -22.73 3.13
N GLN A 914 21.77 -21.81 3.49
CA GLN A 914 21.50 -20.37 3.47
C GLN A 914 21.58 -19.77 2.06
N PHE A 915 22.54 -20.23 1.25
CA PHE A 915 22.58 -19.79 -0.14
C PHE A 915 21.37 -20.33 -0.92
N PHE A 916 20.96 -21.60 -0.73
CA PHE A 916 19.67 -22.09 -1.25
C PHE A 916 18.47 -21.29 -0.74
N PHE A 917 18.51 -20.70 0.46
CA PHE A 917 17.43 -19.86 0.96
C PHE A 917 17.33 -18.53 0.18
N ILE A 918 18.47 -17.85 -0.01
CA ILE A 918 18.55 -16.62 -0.82
C ILE A 918 18.14 -16.93 -2.28
N VAL A 919 18.62 -18.04 -2.84
CA VAL A 919 18.21 -18.52 -4.16
C VAL A 919 16.72 -18.82 -4.21
N HIS A 920 16.08 -19.44 -3.20
CA HIS A 920 14.63 -19.66 -3.23
C HIS A 920 13.79 -18.39 -3.08
N ILE A 921 14.35 -17.28 -2.57
CA ILE A 921 13.69 -15.97 -2.59
C ILE A 921 13.72 -15.35 -4.01
N VAL A 922 14.81 -15.54 -4.76
CA VAL A 922 15.05 -14.84 -6.04
C VAL A 922 14.71 -15.73 -7.27
N PHE A 923 15.06 -17.01 -7.22
CA PHE A 923 14.87 -18.03 -8.25
C PHE A 923 14.49 -19.39 -7.64
N ALA A 924 13.19 -19.62 -7.43
CA ALA A 924 12.69 -20.94 -7.01
C ALA A 924 12.89 -22.02 -8.12
N PHE A 925 13.04 -23.27 -7.68
CA PHE A 925 13.23 -24.52 -8.46
C PHE A 925 14.64 -24.80 -9.02
N TYR A 926 15.31 -25.83 -8.47
CA TYR A 926 15.92 -26.95 -9.24
C TYR A 926 16.32 -28.11 -8.30
N GLY A 927 16.29 -29.37 -8.78
CA GLY A 927 16.72 -30.55 -8.01
C GLY A 927 16.27 -31.90 -8.61
N PHE A 928 17.11 -32.94 -8.54
CA PHE A 928 16.88 -34.28 -9.13
C PHE A 928 16.87 -35.36 -8.02
N THR A 929 16.59 -36.67 -8.22
CA THR A 929 16.45 -37.46 -9.47
C THR A 929 15.32 -38.50 -9.42
N LEU A 930 14.81 -38.87 -8.24
CA LEU A 930 13.82 -39.95 -8.07
C LEU A 930 12.36 -39.47 -8.02
N TYR A 931 12.13 -38.26 -7.50
CA TYR A 931 10.81 -37.63 -7.35
C TYR A 931 10.39 -36.78 -8.57
N THR A 932 11.31 -36.60 -9.52
CA THR A 932 11.15 -35.78 -10.73
C THR A 932 9.92 -36.16 -11.56
N THR A 933 9.59 -37.46 -11.62
CA THR A 933 8.42 -37.92 -12.38
C THR A 933 7.10 -37.49 -11.74
N ASP A 934 7.04 -37.48 -10.41
CA ASP A 934 5.83 -37.07 -9.67
C ASP A 934 5.70 -35.54 -9.61
N LEU A 935 6.82 -34.81 -9.57
CA LEU A 935 6.85 -33.36 -9.80
C LEU A 935 6.35 -32.99 -11.20
N LEU A 936 6.79 -33.69 -12.25
CA LEU A 936 6.31 -33.45 -13.61
C LEU A 936 4.81 -33.78 -13.77
N TYR A 937 4.26 -34.72 -13.00
CA TYR A 937 2.81 -34.92 -12.93
C TYR A 937 2.09 -33.79 -12.17
N HIS A 938 2.64 -33.29 -11.06
CA HIS A 938 2.10 -32.11 -10.37
C HIS A 938 2.06 -30.89 -11.31
N MET A 939 3.17 -30.59 -11.99
CA MET A 939 3.27 -29.52 -13.00
C MET A 939 2.26 -29.73 -14.13
N LYS A 940 2.10 -30.95 -14.65
CA LYS A 940 1.07 -31.25 -15.66
C LYS A 940 -0.34 -30.92 -15.16
N TYR A 941 -0.71 -31.37 -13.97
CA TYR A 941 -2.09 -31.25 -13.47
C TYR A 941 -2.43 -29.88 -12.86
N HIS A 942 -1.45 -29.08 -12.42
CA HIS A 942 -1.69 -27.79 -11.74
C HIS A 942 -1.07 -26.56 -12.41
N ILE A 943 -0.30 -26.71 -13.50
CA ILE A 943 0.37 -25.60 -14.19
C ILE A 943 0.18 -25.68 -15.71
N THR A 944 0.69 -26.73 -16.37
CA THR A 944 0.82 -26.73 -17.84
C THR A 944 -0.39 -27.31 -18.58
N GLY A 945 -1.15 -28.21 -17.96
CA GLY A 945 -2.12 -29.04 -18.68
C GLY A 945 -1.44 -29.82 -19.81
N ASP A 946 -2.11 -29.89 -20.97
CA ASP A 946 -1.57 -30.48 -22.20
C ASP A 946 -0.86 -29.47 -23.14
N SER A 947 -0.66 -28.21 -22.73
CA SER A 947 -0.11 -27.15 -23.61
C SER A 947 1.25 -27.49 -24.23
N ILE A 948 2.21 -27.96 -23.43
CA ILE A 948 3.57 -28.34 -23.86
C ILE A 948 3.69 -29.81 -24.29
N LYS A 949 2.57 -30.53 -24.48
CA LYS A 949 2.56 -31.99 -24.68
C LYS A 949 3.44 -32.41 -25.88
N ASN A 950 3.34 -31.68 -26.99
CA ASN A 950 4.03 -32.03 -28.23
C ASN A 950 5.56 -31.85 -28.09
N ASP A 951 6.00 -30.72 -27.52
CA ASP A 951 7.41 -30.37 -27.33
C ASP A 951 8.12 -31.31 -26.34
N VAL A 952 7.36 -31.81 -25.38
CA VAL A 952 7.84 -32.76 -24.36
C VAL A 952 7.85 -34.20 -24.89
N GLU A 953 6.99 -34.58 -25.84
CA GLU A 953 6.92 -35.98 -26.30
C GLU A 953 8.20 -36.45 -26.98
N GLY A 954 8.77 -35.65 -27.88
CA GLY A 954 10.06 -35.95 -28.50
C GLY A 954 11.18 -36.10 -27.47
N LYS A 955 11.17 -35.26 -26.43
CA LYS A 955 12.15 -35.30 -25.34
C LYS A 955 12.00 -36.57 -24.48
N ILE A 956 10.77 -36.96 -24.11
CA ILE A 956 10.52 -38.19 -23.32
C ILE A 956 10.95 -39.44 -24.10
N ARG A 957 10.69 -39.52 -25.41
CA ARG A 957 11.09 -40.66 -26.25
C ARG A 957 12.62 -40.90 -26.26
N ASN A 958 13.42 -39.87 -25.98
CA ASN A 958 14.88 -39.96 -25.92
C ASN A 958 15.42 -40.25 -24.49
N LEU A 959 14.57 -40.33 -23.46
CA LEU A 959 15.00 -40.68 -22.10
C LEU A 959 15.27 -42.18 -21.93
N ARG A 960 16.03 -42.55 -20.89
CA ARG A 960 16.26 -43.96 -20.51
C ARG A 960 14.91 -44.69 -20.32
N PRO A 961 14.75 -45.96 -20.77
CA PRO A 961 13.45 -46.65 -20.77
C PRO A 961 12.71 -46.72 -19.41
N ALA A 962 13.43 -46.73 -18.29
CA ALA A 962 12.83 -46.65 -16.96
C ALA A 962 12.08 -45.34 -16.70
N LEU A 963 12.59 -44.21 -17.22
CA LEU A 963 11.92 -42.91 -17.19
C LEU A 963 10.75 -42.86 -18.18
N GLN A 964 10.91 -43.40 -19.40
CA GLN A 964 9.81 -43.52 -20.36
C GLN A 964 8.61 -44.26 -19.76
N LYS A 965 8.87 -45.38 -19.05
CA LYS A 965 7.82 -46.17 -18.38
C LYS A 965 7.08 -45.35 -17.31
N ARG A 966 7.81 -44.60 -16.47
CA ARG A 966 7.23 -43.77 -15.40
C ARG A 966 6.47 -42.55 -15.94
N LEU A 967 6.99 -41.91 -16.98
CA LEU A 967 6.43 -40.69 -17.59
C LEU A 967 5.36 -40.97 -18.66
N ARG A 968 5.04 -42.25 -18.95
CA ARG A 968 4.19 -42.67 -20.09
C ARG A 968 2.86 -41.92 -20.19
N PHE A 969 2.28 -41.51 -19.07
CA PHE A 969 0.99 -40.80 -19.02
C PHE A 969 1.07 -39.27 -19.19
N ILE A 970 2.27 -38.67 -19.33
CA ILE A 970 2.37 -37.24 -19.66
C ILE A 970 1.94 -37.02 -21.11
N THR A 971 2.35 -37.89 -22.03
CA THR A 971 2.07 -37.78 -23.47
C THR A 971 1.23 -38.94 -24.03
N HIS A 972 1.01 -40.00 -23.25
CA HIS A 972 0.31 -41.25 -23.60
C HIS A 972 1.12 -42.21 -24.50
N LEU A 973 2.40 -42.41 -24.17
CA LEU A 973 3.27 -43.40 -24.83
C LEU A 973 2.74 -44.82 -24.63
N ASN A 974 2.64 -45.57 -25.73
CA ASN A 974 2.09 -46.91 -25.75
C ASN A 974 3.09 -47.95 -25.22
N ILE A 975 2.62 -48.85 -24.34
CA ILE A 975 3.44 -49.85 -23.63
C ILE A 975 4.18 -50.78 -24.60
N THR A 976 3.57 -51.11 -25.74
CA THR A 976 4.18 -51.96 -26.78
C THR A 976 5.48 -51.35 -27.32
N ILE A 977 5.50 -50.04 -27.59
CA ILE A 977 6.68 -49.34 -28.11
C ILE A 977 7.82 -49.38 -27.09
N ILE A 978 7.51 -49.13 -25.81
CA ILE A 978 8.49 -49.18 -24.71
C ILE A 978 9.04 -50.61 -24.53
N LYS A 979 8.22 -51.65 -24.69
CA LYS A 979 8.67 -53.05 -24.68
C LYS A 979 9.59 -53.39 -25.86
N THR A 980 9.28 -52.92 -27.08
CA THR A 980 10.14 -53.13 -28.25
C THR A 980 11.48 -52.41 -28.09
N LEU A 981 11.49 -51.16 -27.61
CA LEU A 981 12.72 -50.44 -27.30
C LEU A 981 13.57 -51.14 -26.22
N LEU A 982 12.93 -51.67 -25.17
CA LEU A 982 13.59 -52.48 -24.13
C LEU A 982 14.15 -53.82 -24.64
N LEU A 983 13.63 -54.38 -25.73
CA LEU A 983 14.18 -55.57 -26.38
C LEU A 983 15.36 -55.22 -27.28
N ILE A 984 15.27 -54.11 -28.04
CA ILE A 984 16.36 -53.61 -28.88
C ILE A 984 17.58 -53.24 -28.01
N PHE A 985 17.40 -52.44 -26.96
CA PHE A 985 18.45 -52.06 -25.99
C PHE A 985 18.88 -53.18 -25.02
N ARG A 986 18.49 -54.43 -25.28
CA ARG A 986 18.96 -55.62 -24.54
C ARG A 986 19.57 -56.69 -25.46
N ASN A 987 19.51 -56.44 -26.77
CA ASN A 987 20.18 -57.20 -27.82
C ASN A 987 21.31 -56.36 -28.48
N MET A 988 21.60 -55.20 -27.91
CA MET A 988 22.84 -54.41 -28.04
C MET A 988 23.52 -54.37 -26.67
#